data_AF-B3PE55-F1
#
_entry.id   AF-B3PE55-F1
#
_cell.length_a   1.000
_cell.length_b   1.000
_cell.length_c   1.000
_cell.angle_alpha   90.00
_cell.angle_beta   90.00
_cell.angle_gamma   90.00
#
_symmetry.space_group_name_H-M   'P 1'
#
loop_
_entity.id
_entity.type
_entity.pdbx_description
1 polymer ?
#
loop_
_entity_poly.entity_id
_entity_poly.type
_entity_poly.pdbx_seq_one_letter_code
_entity_poly.pdbx_strand_id
1 'polypeptide(L)'
;MTTQTPHYWQFFRAGGFDQVQLNTPADLADLANLDQKLWAALACPTDTLEADSRMLAYIDVNKDGRIRARELLAVIEWTLARLDNPDVLFEDGPLPLTALSKDEIGQNLLATAQRLLKVIERENDTHLSSADTDDLSVLFPPTEPNGDGLIPASLTDDESLKAAINDIITVTGGAVDRSGEPAVSEEAITAFFAQVAEVSAWHQQSNDASLFPFGDNTADAIAAISALKEKVEDYFTRVDLAEFDPRAQHIVNGEESELVRLSALSLANTDELKSLPLAGIHHGDKLPLTQGINPAYAEAVASLHRLVVAPLLGENVTAISRSEWRSVAAKADSFFTWQAERPPVAFLDHLPAERAQELIDSRTEAALLELVQKDLAVADSADGLVELDKLLRFKAGLVTLLRNFVSFYDFYSRQKKAIFQAGSLFIDGKSCDLVVEVKSVDAHAAVASKSNSYLVYCNCTRRGEPVNGKEALSVVAAITAGEEGDIMVGRNGLFYDRDGNDWDATVVKVVQNAISVREAFWSPYRRISTFISDQVQKLAASRDSDMVNSTTNKIGEAAAAPDAKAAVAEKSFDIAKFAGIFAAIGLAVGALGTALAAVFTGLMSLVWWKFPLVILGIILAISGPSMLLAWFKLRRRSLGPILDGNGWAVNTQAKISIPFGAELTELASLPKGSRRSLRDPYEQSRPVWPYVLLVIVIVGYGVYHFDLLARFFPAG
;
A
#
# COMPACT_ATOMS: atom_id res chain seq x y z
N MET A 1 35.44 40.91 16.48
CA MET A 1 34.09 41.38 16.09
C MET A 1 34.09 41.57 14.58
N THR A 2 33.84 40.49 13.84
CA THR A 2 33.60 40.56 12.40
C THR A 2 32.24 41.21 12.20
N THR A 3 32.21 42.38 11.60
CA THR A 3 30.98 43.06 11.17
C THR A 3 30.32 42.18 10.12
N GLN A 4 29.34 41.36 10.50
CA GLN A 4 28.49 40.65 9.53
C GLN A 4 27.77 41.71 8.71
N THR A 5 28.15 41.83 7.44
CA THR A 5 27.37 42.58 6.46
C THR A 5 25.97 41.97 6.43
N PRO A 6 24.89 42.76 6.59
CA PRO A 6 23.54 42.22 6.54
C PRO A 6 23.30 41.56 5.18
N HIS A 7 22.87 40.28 5.19
CA HIS A 7 22.50 39.57 3.98
C HIS A 7 21.16 40.10 3.44
N TYR A 8 21.09 40.30 2.12
CA TYR A 8 19.92 40.90 1.46
C TYR A 8 19.12 39.82 0.72
N TRP A 9 18.08 39.33 1.38
CA TRP A 9 17.17 38.34 0.81
C TRP A 9 16.39 38.86 -0.39
N GLN A 10 16.35 38.07 -1.46
CA GLN A 10 15.46 38.30 -2.60
C GLN A 10 14.21 37.43 -2.46
N PHE A 11 13.03 38.03 -2.68
CA PHE A 11 11.76 37.33 -2.67
C PHE A 11 11.05 37.50 -4.01
N PHE A 12 10.39 36.44 -4.45
CA PHE A 12 9.47 36.47 -5.58
C PHE A 12 8.06 36.07 -5.13
N ARG A 13 7.04 36.62 -5.78
CA ARG A 13 5.64 36.35 -5.42
C ARG A 13 5.04 35.33 -6.37
N ALA A 14 4.76 34.14 -5.87
CA ALA A 14 3.96 33.13 -6.55
C ALA A 14 3.15 32.32 -5.52
N GLY A 15 2.15 31.55 -5.96
CA GLY A 15 1.32 30.78 -5.03
C GLY A 15 0.49 31.60 -4.02
N GLY A 16 0.42 32.92 -4.19
CA GLY A 16 -0.28 33.83 -3.29
C GLY A 16 0.47 34.19 -1.99
N PHE A 17 1.79 34.02 -1.96
CA PHE A 17 2.67 34.43 -0.87
C PHE A 17 4.07 34.83 -1.42
N ASP A 18 4.92 35.38 -0.56
CA ASP A 18 6.29 35.79 -0.92
C ASP A 18 7.25 34.62 -0.60
N GLN A 19 8.01 34.19 -1.60
CA GLN A 19 8.91 33.03 -1.57
C GLN A 19 10.36 33.49 -1.70
N VAL A 20 11.25 32.97 -0.86
CA VAL A 20 12.68 33.29 -0.91
C VAL A 20 13.30 32.73 -2.19
N GLN A 21 14.18 33.50 -2.81
CA GLN A 21 14.92 33.06 -4.00
C GLN A 21 16.32 32.59 -3.58
N LEU A 22 16.66 31.34 -3.93
CA LEU A 22 17.96 30.74 -3.65
C LEU A 22 18.75 30.67 -4.97
N ASN A 23 19.61 31.66 -5.18
CA ASN A 23 20.38 31.83 -6.41
C ASN A 23 21.90 31.82 -6.18
N THR A 24 22.34 32.10 -4.95
CA THR A 24 23.75 32.25 -4.61
C THR A 24 24.14 31.40 -3.40
N PRO A 25 25.42 31.04 -3.26
CA PRO A 25 25.91 30.37 -2.06
C PRO A 25 25.71 31.18 -0.77
N ALA A 26 25.72 32.51 -0.87
CA ALA A 26 25.44 33.39 0.25
C ALA A 26 24.01 33.20 0.79
N ASP A 27 23.04 32.94 -0.11
CA ASP A 27 21.65 32.65 0.28
C ASP A 27 21.57 31.32 1.04
N LEU A 28 22.40 30.32 0.68
CA LEU A 28 22.45 29.03 1.39
C LEU A 28 23.10 29.19 2.76
N ALA A 29 24.23 29.91 2.84
CA ALA A 29 24.96 30.14 4.07
C ALA A 29 24.13 30.90 5.12
N ASP A 30 23.33 31.88 4.69
CA ASP A 30 22.49 32.67 5.60
C ASP A 30 21.11 32.05 5.87
N LEU A 31 20.77 30.92 5.23
CA LEU A 31 19.43 30.30 5.34
C LEU A 31 19.02 29.97 6.77
N ALA A 32 19.98 29.68 7.65
CA ALA A 32 19.74 29.45 9.08
C ALA A 32 19.14 30.68 9.80
N ASN A 33 19.38 31.90 9.29
CA ASN A 33 18.88 33.15 9.84
C ASN A 33 17.50 33.56 9.29
N LEU A 34 17.01 32.89 8.23
CA LEU A 34 15.69 33.14 7.67
C LEU A 34 14.60 32.52 8.56
N ASP A 35 13.58 33.31 8.94
CA ASP A 35 12.45 32.78 9.72
C ASP A 35 11.78 31.62 8.97
N GLN A 36 11.74 30.43 9.59
CA GLN A 36 11.16 29.22 9.01
C GLN A 36 9.68 29.37 8.63
N LYS A 37 8.97 30.36 9.19
CA LYS A 37 7.60 30.68 8.77
C LYS A 37 7.52 31.14 7.31
N LEU A 38 8.63 31.61 6.74
CA LEU A 38 8.74 32.02 5.35
C LEU A 38 9.06 30.86 4.40
N TRP A 39 9.29 29.66 4.93
CA TRP A 39 9.58 28.47 4.14
C TRP A 39 8.28 27.83 3.64
N ALA A 40 8.31 27.31 2.43
CA ALA A 40 7.17 26.70 1.76
C ALA A 40 6.72 25.41 2.45
N ALA A 41 7.67 24.56 2.83
CA ALA A 41 7.48 23.37 3.65
C ALA A 41 8.47 23.33 4.83
N LEU A 42 8.09 22.60 5.89
CA LEU A 42 8.93 22.37 7.08
C LEU A 42 9.42 20.92 7.21
N ALA A 43 8.79 20.01 6.46
CA ALA A 43 9.20 18.62 6.34
C ALA A 43 8.75 18.04 5.00
N CYS A 44 9.50 17.06 4.48
CA CYS A 44 9.14 16.28 3.29
C CYS A 44 9.49 14.78 3.49
N PRO A 45 8.78 13.86 2.84
CA PRO A 45 9.11 12.43 2.86
C PRO A 45 10.38 12.13 2.04
N THR A 46 10.97 10.95 2.21
CA THR A 46 12.17 10.53 1.46
C THR A 46 11.88 9.60 0.27
N ASP A 47 10.68 9.01 0.17
CA ASP A 47 10.43 7.87 -0.72
C ASP A 47 9.47 8.12 -1.89
N THR A 48 8.64 9.17 -1.81
CA THR A 48 7.72 9.58 -2.90
C THR A 48 8.25 10.77 -3.69
N LEU A 49 9.57 10.99 -3.66
CA LEU A 49 10.23 12.13 -4.30
C LEU A 49 11.03 11.68 -5.50
N GLU A 50 10.93 12.46 -6.56
CA GLU A 50 11.69 12.35 -7.78
C GLU A 50 13.06 13.05 -7.61
N ALA A 51 13.84 12.49 -6.70
CA ALA A 51 15.20 12.87 -6.37
C ALA A 51 15.99 11.61 -6.02
N ASP A 52 17.31 11.73 -6.04
CA ASP A 52 18.22 10.63 -5.72
C ASP A 52 17.96 10.08 -4.30
N SER A 53 17.58 8.81 -4.21
CA SER A 53 17.20 8.15 -2.95
C SER A 53 18.38 8.05 -1.98
N ARG A 54 19.61 7.87 -2.47
CA ARG A 54 20.81 7.81 -1.63
C ARG A 54 21.15 9.19 -1.06
N MET A 55 20.97 10.24 -1.87
CA MET A 55 21.08 11.62 -1.38
C MET A 55 20.10 11.88 -0.24
N LEU A 56 18.83 11.51 -0.40
CA LEU A 56 17.81 11.71 0.64
C LEU A 56 18.12 10.90 1.91
N ALA A 57 18.65 9.67 1.77
CA ALA A 57 19.11 8.86 2.88
C ALA A 57 20.29 9.49 3.65
N TYR A 58 21.21 10.18 2.97
CA TYR A 58 22.30 10.92 3.63
C TYR A 58 21.83 12.16 4.40
N ILE A 59 20.66 12.69 4.08
CA ILE A 59 20.04 13.82 4.78
C ILE A 59 19.24 13.33 5.99
N ASP A 60 18.54 12.20 5.85
CA ASP A 60 17.74 11.55 6.91
C ASP A 60 18.62 10.78 7.90
N VAL A 61 19.36 11.52 8.74
CA VAL A 61 20.32 10.96 9.70
C VAL A 61 19.65 10.05 10.73
N ASN A 62 18.40 10.33 11.11
CA ASN A 62 17.68 9.55 12.10
C ASN A 62 16.87 8.37 11.51
N LYS A 63 16.88 8.22 10.17
CA LYS A 63 16.21 7.16 9.41
C LYS A 63 14.71 7.07 9.70
N ASP A 64 14.05 8.21 9.95
CA ASP A 64 12.61 8.25 10.22
C ASP A 64 11.75 8.45 8.96
N GLY A 65 12.40 8.52 7.79
CA GLY A 65 11.77 8.68 6.48
C GLY A 65 11.29 10.11 6.21
N ARG A 66 11.73 11.10 7.00
CA ARG A 66 11.30 12.50 6.88
C ARG A 66 12.47 13.46 7.06
N ILE A 67 12.69 14.27 6.03
CA ILE A 67 13.66 15.36 6.07
C ILE A 67 13.01 16.60 6.66
N ARG A 68 13.64 17.19 7.68
CA ARG A 68 13.22 18.44 8.33
C ARG A 68 14.22 19.57 8.09
N ALA A 69 13.77 20.80 8.38
CA ALA A 69 14.58 22.01 8.23
C ALA A 69 15.96 21.92 8.92
N ARG A 70 16.05 21.32 10.13
CA ARG A 70 17.33 21.19 10.85
C ARG A 70 18.34 20.31 10.13
N GLU A 71 17.89 19.22 9.52
CA GLU A 71 18.75 18.29 8.77
C GLU A 71 19.26 18.96 7.49
N LEU A 72 18.38 19.70 6.80
CA LEU A 72 18.78 20.49 5.63
C LEU A 72 19.82 21.56 5.98
N LEU A 73 19.64 22.29 7.08
CA LEU A 73 20.62 23.30 7.52
C LEU A 73 21.97 22.66 7.85
N ALA A 74 21.98 21.52 8.52
CA ALA A 74 23.22 20.79 8.83
C ALA A 74 23.92 20.30 7.55
N VAL A 75 23.15 19.83 6.56
CA VAL A 75 23.67 19.41 5.26
C VAL A 75 24.25 20.59 4.48
N ILE A 76 23.58 21.75 4.47
CA ILE A 76 24.08 22.96 3.83
C ILE A 76 25.41 23.37 4.47
N GLU A 77 25.48 23.45 5.79
CA GLU A 77 26.71 23.78 6.52
C GLU A 77 27.83 22.80 6.19
N TRP A 78 27.53 21.50 6.22
CA TRP A 78 28.46 20.42 5.90
C TRP A 78 29.00 20.52 4.46
N THR A 79 28.14 20.82 3.48
CA THR A 79 28.50 20.95 2.06
C THR A 79 29.34 22.20 1.83
N LEU A 80 28.93 23.35 2.36
CA LEU A 80 29.65 24.61 2.17
C LEU A 80 31.05 24.58 2.82
N ALA A 81 31.20 23.90 3.95
CA ALA A 81 32.51 23.75 4.61
C ALA A 81 33.53 22.95 3.77
N ARG A 82 33.07 22.12 2.81
CA ARG A 82 33.92 21.25 1.98
C ARG A 82 34.26 21.84 0.62
N LEU A 83 33.77 23.05 0.31
CA LEU A 83 33.94 23.71 -0.98
C LEU A 83 34.67 25.06 -0.83
N ASP A 84 35.77 25.25 -1.55
CA ASP A 84 36.45 26.55 -1.68
C ASP A 84 35.67 27.48 -2.63
N ASN A 85 35.05 26.91 -3.67
CA ASN A 85 34.16 27.61 -4.59
C ASN A 85 32.75 27.01 -4.55
N PRO A 86 31.84 27.51 -3.70
CA PRO A 86 30.50 26.95 -3.58
C PRO A 86 29.54 27.33 -4.72
N ASP A 87 29.93 28.23 -5.65
CA ASP A 87 29.10 28.58 -6.82
C ASP A 87 28.83 27.36 -7.71
N VAL A 88 29.70 26.34 -7.67
CA VAL A 88 29.56 25.06 -8.39
C VAL A 88 28.29 24.28 -8.05
N LEU A 89 27.61 24.60 -6.94
CA LEU A 89 26.32 24.02 -6.56
C LEU A 89 25.17 24.53 -7.44
N PHE A 90 25.31 25.71 -8.03
CA PHE A 90 24.30 26.34 -8.90
C PHE A 90 24.56 26.09 -10.38
N GLU A 91 25.71 25.53 -10.72
CA GLU A 91 26.10 25.16 -12.08
C GLU A 91 25.66 23.74 -12.40
N ASP A 92 25.04 23.55 -13.58
CA ASP A 92 24.75 22.21 -14.08
C ASP A 92 26.07 21.53 -14.51
N GLY A 93 26.25 20.24 -14.17
CA GLY A 93 27.43 19.44 -14.58
C GLY A 93 28.17 18.76 -13.41
N PRO A 94 29.33 18.12 -13.66
CA PRO A 94 30.09 17.41 -12.62
C PRO A 94 30.78 18.38 -11.63
N LEU A 95 31.22 17.87 -10.48
CA LEU A 95 32.00 18.60 -9.49
C LEU A 95 33.48 18.66 -9.95
N PRO A 96 34.05 19.86 -10.16
CA PRO A 96 35.48 19.99 -10.44
C PRO A 96 36.30 19.80 -9.16
N LEU A 97 37.40 19.05 -9.24
CA LEU A 97 38.28 18.80 -8.09
C LEU A 97 38.91 20.08 -7.51
N THR A 98 39.04 21.12 -8.33
CA THR A 98 39.55 22.43 -7.90
C THR A 98 38.58 23.21 -7.01
N ALA A 99 37.30 22.80 -6.93
CA ALA A 99 36.32 23.44 -6.07
C ALA A 99 36.32 22.92 -4.63
N LEU A 100 37.03 21.81 -4.37
CA LEU A 100 37.19 21.27 -3.02
C LEU A 100 37.96 22.25 -2.13
N SER A 101 37.63 22.23 -0.84
CA SER A 101 38.34 23.02 0.17
C SER A 101 39.84 22.68 0.21
N LYS A 102 40.66 23.64 0.66
CA LYS A 102 42.12 23.51 0.78
C LYS A 102 42.58 23.08 2.18
N ASP A 103 41.65 22.96 3.11
CA ASP A 103 41.91 22.45 4.45
C ASP A 103 42.17 20.94 4.47
N GLU A 104 42.45 20.38 5.65
CA GLU A 104 42.74 18.95 5.81
C GLU A 104 41.59 18.06 5.30
N ILE A 105 40.34 18.47 5.55
CA ILE A 105 39.14 17.76 5.09
C ILE A 105 39.09 17.74 3.56
N GLY A 106 39.25 18.90 2.92
CA GLY A 106 39.23 18.99 1.46
C GLY A 106 40.41 18.27 0.79
N GLN A 107 41.59 18.25 1.41
CA GLN A 107 42.74 17.48 0.93
C GLN A 107 42.50 15.96 1.00
N ASN A 108 41.85 15.48 2.06
CA ASN A 108 41.45 14.07 2.18
C ASN A 108 40.41 13.69 1.11
N LEU A 109 39.42 14.55 0.86
CA LEU A 109 38.44 14.36 -0.22
C LEU A 109 39.11 14.37 -1.60
N LEU A 110 40.08 15.25 -1.84
CA LEU A 110 40.84 15.31 -3.08
C LEU A 110 41.65 14.02 -3.30
N ALA A 111 42.34 13.54 -2.27
CA ALA A 111 43.10 12.29 -2.34
C ALA A 111 42.18 11.09 -2.62
N THR A 112 41.00 11.07 -1.98
CA THR A 112 39.97 10.05 -2.21
C THR A 112 39.41 10.12 -3.63
N ALA A 113 39.13 11.33 -4.13
CA ALA A 113 38.67 11.54 -5.50
C ALA A 113 39.69 11.08 -6.55
N GLN A 114 40.98 11.33 -6.32
CA GLN A 114 42.06 10.84 -7.19
C GLN A 114 42.17 9.31 -7.17
N ARG A 115 41.97 8.69 -6.00
CA ARG A 115 41.91 7.22 -5.89
C ARG A 115 40.73 6.66 -6.67
N LEU A 116 39.54 7.26 -6.52
CA LEU A 116 38.35 6.85 -7.26
C LEU A 116 38.58 6.96 -8.77
N LEU A 117 39.11 8.09 -9.25
CA LEU A 117 39.45 8.28 -10.66
C LEU A 117 40.42 7.22 -11.19
N LYS A 118 41.35 6.75 -10.36
CA LYS A 118 42.24 5.65 -10.71
C LYS A 118 41.51 4.30 -10.81
N VAL A 119 40.59 4.01 -9.88
CA VAL A 119 39.78 2.79 -9.89
C VAL A 119 38.90 2.72 -11.14
N ILE A 120 38.31 3.84 -11.55
CA ILE A 120 37.45 3.92 -12.75
C ILE A 120 38.24 4.18 -14.05
N GLU A 121 39.57 4.02 -14.04
CA GLU A 121 40.48 4.16 -15.19
C GLU A 121 40.47 5.57 -15.87
N ARG A 122 40.19 6.63 -15.11
CA ARG A 122 40.10 8.03 -15.56
C ARG A 122 41.09 8.96 -14.85
N GLU A 123 42.35 8.53 -14.71
CA GLU A 123 43.39 9.23 -13.92
C GLU A 123 43.67 10.69 -14.35
N ASN A 124 43.39 11.05 -15.61
CA ASN A 124 43.65 12.40 -16.15
C ASN A 124 42.47 13.37 -15.99
N ASP A 125 41.31 12.88 -15.54
CA ASP A 125 40.13 13.70 -15.41
C ASP A 125 40.22 14.59 -14.16
N THR A 126 39.59 15.76 -14.25
CA THR A 126 39.62 16.78 -13.18
C THR A 126 38.24 17.04 -12.59
N HIS A 127 37.29 16.17 -12.86
CA HIS A 127 35.90 16.29 -12.43
C HIS A 127 35.29 14.92 -12.12
N LEU A 128 34.33 14.90 -11.20
CA LEU A 128 33.58 13.71 -10.80
C LEU A 128 32.09 14.03 -10.77
N SER A 129 31.25 13.03 -10.99
CA SER A 129 29.80 13.11 -10.97
C SER A 129 29.24 12.04 -10.04
N SER A 130 27.98 12.19 -9.62
CA SER A 130 27.30 11.15 -8.83
C SER A 130 27.17 9.81 -9.57
N ALA A 131 27.22 9.82 -10.90
CA ALA A 131 27.20 8.60 -11.71
C ALA A 131 28.48 7.76 -11.54
N ASP A 132 29.60 8.40 -11.18
CA ASP A 132 30.88 7.71 -10.94
C ASP A 132 30.87 6.89 -9.63
N THR A 133 29.84 7.06 -8.81
CA THR A 133 29.65 6.38 -7.52
C THR A 133 28.34 5.62 -7.42
N ASP A 134 27.62 5.42 -8.53
CA ASP A 134 26.34 4.70 -8.53
C ASP A 134 26.54 3.20 -8.28
N ASP A 135 27.54 2.59 -8.92
CA ASP A 135 27.89 1.17 -8.73
C ASP A 135 28.75 0.99 -7.48
N LEU A 136 28.10 0.57 -6.40
CA LEU A 136 28.75 0.30 -5.12
C LEU A 136 29.74 -0.86 -5.18
N SER A 137 29.55 -1.82 -6.09
CA SER A 137 30.45 -2.98 -6.22
C SER A 137 31.81 -2.60 -6.80
N VAL A 138 31.84 -1.52 -7.59
CA VAL A 138 33.08 -0.91 -8.11
C VAL A 138 33.79 -0.11 -7.01
N LEU A 139 33.04 0.54 -6.13
CA LEU A 139 33.59 1.31 -5.01
C LEU A 139 34.09 0.42 -3.87
N PHE A 140 33.35 -0.63 -3.58
CA PHE A 140 33.57 -1.56 -2.48
C PHE A 140 33.41 -3.00 -2.99
N PRO A 141 34.47 -3.59 -3.57
CA PRO A 141 34.43 -4.97 -4.01
C PRO A 141 34.12 -5.91 -2.83
N PRO A 142 33.21 -6.90 -2.98
CA PRO A 142 32.81 -7.79 -1.88
C PRO A 142 33.94 -8.71 -1.40
N THR A 143 35.03 -8.81 -2.16
CA THR A 143 36.24 -9.57 -1.83
C THR A 143 37.25 -8.78 -1.00
N GLU A 144 37.04 -7.47 -0.84
CA GLU A 144 37.95 -6.58 -0.11
C GLU A 144 37.27 -5.98 1.12
N PRO A 145 38.02 -5.71 2.21
CA PRO A 145 37.44 -5.08 3.38
C PRO A 145 37.07 -3.62 3.09
N ASN A 146 35.86 -3.24 3.47
CA ASN A 146 35.24 -1.94 3.18
C ASN A 146 34.91 -1.13 4.46
N GLY A 147 35.19 -1.68 5.64
CA GLY A 147 35.20 -0.97 6.91
C GLY A 147 33.83 -0.61 7.49
N ASP A 148 32.77 -1.32 7.12
CA ASP A 148 31.44 -1.16 7.75
C ASP A 148 31.18 -2.16 8.89
N GLY A 149 32.11 -3.09 9.14
CA GLY A 149 31.99 -4.13 10.17
C GLY A 149 31.06 -5.28 9.77
N LEU A 150 30.62 -5.36 8.52
CA LEU A 150 29.83 -6.44 7.95
C LEU A 150 30.73 -7.31 7.08
N ILE A 151 30.65 -8.64 7.28
CA ILE A 151 31.45 -9.58 6.48
C ILE A 151 30.57 -10.39 5.52
N PRO A 152 30.64 -10.15 4.19
CA PRO A 152 29.99 -11.01 3.22
C PRO A 152 30.76 -12.32 3.05
N ALA A 153 30.09 -13.36 2.54
CA ALA A 153 30.73 -14.66 2.29
C ALA A 153 31.91 -14.54 1.29
N SER A 154 31.84 -13.57 0.37
CA SER A 154 32.87 -13.32 -0.64
C SER A 154 34.19 -12.76 -0.08
N LEU A 155 34.21 -12.27 1.17
CA LEU A 155 35.40 -11.64 1.79
C LEU A 155 36.51 -12.65 2.12
N THR A 156 36.17 -13.94 2.20
CA THR A 156 37.10 -15.02 2.56
C THR A 156 37.11 -16.10 1.49
N ASP A 157 38.27 -16.70 1.24
CA ASP A 157 38.41 -17.87 0.36
C ASP A 157 38.19 -19.19 1.10
N ASP A 158 38.07 -19.16 2.44
CA ASP A 158 37.85 -20.36 3.26
C ASP A 158 36.38 -20.83 3.17
N GLU A 159 36.17 -21.96 2.51
CA GLU A 159 34.84 -22.58 2.33
C GLU A 159 34.13 -22.87 3.65
N SER A 160 34.86 -23.14 4.74
CA SER A 160 34.27 -23.37 6.06
C SER A 160 33.67 -22.09 6.65
N LEU A 161 34.36 -20.96 6.49
CA LEU A 161 33.88 -19.65 6.94
C LEU A 161 32.74 -19.15 6.05
N LYS A 162 32.79 -19.39 4.74
CA LYS A 162 31.66 -19.10 3.84
C LYS A 162 30.39 -19.83 4.25
N ALA A 163 30.51 -21.13 4.54
CA ALA A 163 29.38 -21.93 5.01
C ALA A 163 28.83 -21.38 6.33
N ALA A 164 29.70 -21.02 7.28
CA ALA A 164 29.28 -20.44 8.55
C ALA A 164 28.59 -19.06 8.38
N ILE A 165 29.08 -18.20 7.50
CA ILE A 165 28.43 -16.90 7.18
C ILE A 165 27.02 -17.15 6.62
N ASN A 166 26.86 -18.09 5.68
CA ASN A 166 25.55 -18.44 5.13
C ASN A 166 24.59 -19.06 6.17
N ASP A 167 25.11 -19.88 7.08
CA ASP A 167 24.35 -20.44 8.21
C ASP A 167 23.82 -19.31 9.11
N ILE A 168 24.67 -18.33 9.44
CA ILE A 168 24.29 -17.17 10.25
C ILE A 168 23.25 -16.31 9.53
N ILE A 169 23.41 -16.03 8.23
CA ILE A 169 22.43 -15.28 7.42
C ILE A 169 21.08 -15.99 7.42
N THR A 170 21.08 -17.32 7.27
CA THR A 170 19.84 -18.12 7.26
C THR A 170 19.08 -18.04 8.58
N VAL A 171 19.79 -18.03 9.72
CA VAL A 171 19.18 -18.00 11.06
C VAL A 171 18.80 -16.59 11.51
N THR A 172 19.61 -15.58 11.18
CA THR A 172 19.46 -14.21 11.71
C THR A 172 18.82 -13.24 10.72
N GLY A 173 18.75 -13.59 9.43
CA GLY A 173 18.25 -12.74 8.35
C GLY A 173 19.32 -11.89 7.65
N GLY A 174 20.54 -11.82 8.19
CA GLY A 174 21.65 -11.05 7.63
C GLY A 174 21.44 -9.53 7.60
N ALA A 175 22.51 -8.81 7.31
CA ALA A 175 22.50 -7.39 6.97
C ALA A 175 23.00 -7.21 5.52
N VAL A 176 22.81 -6.01 4.95
CA VAL A 176 23.33 -5.70 3.61
C VAL A 176 24.63 -4.91 3.78
N ASP A 177 25.71 -5.47 3.26
CA ASP A 177 27.04 -4.85 3.21
C ASP A 177 27.10 -3.66 2.25
N ARG A 178 28.11 -2.79 2.37
CA ARG A 178 28.37 -1.70 1.41
C ARG A 178 28.53 -2.18 -0.02
N SER A 179 29.01 -3.41 -0.26
CA SER A 179 29.07 -4.01 -1.61
C SER A 179 27.70 -4.39 -2.19
N GLY A 180 26.65 -4.44 -1.35
CA GLY A 180 25.31 -4.90 -1.70
C GLY A 180 25.06 -6.38 -1.45
N GLU A 181 26.07 -7.16 -1.01
CA GLU A 181 25.89 -8.57 -0.66
C GLU A 181 25.31 -8.76 0.75
N PRO A 182 24.55 -9.86 0.99
CA PRO A 182 24.19 -10.27 2.33
C PRO A 182 25.44 -10.60 3.17
N ALA A 183 25.49 -10.05 4.37
CA ALA A 183 26.63 -10.11 5.27
C ALA A 183 26.19 -10.25 6.73
N VAL A 184 27.15 -10.48 7.62
CA VAL A 184 26.92 -10.67 9.06
C VAL A 184 27.73 -9.68 9.87
N SER A 185 27.12 -9.16 10.94
CA SER A 185 27.80 -8.27 11.90
C SER A 185 28.38 -9.05 13.08
N GLU A 186 29.23 -8.40 13.87
CA GLU A 186 29.73 -8.93 15.15
C GLU A 186 28.58 -9.38 16.06
N GLU A 187 27.52 -8.57 16.19
CA GLU A 187 26.36 -8.91 17.02
C GLU A 187 25.63 -10.15 16.50
N ALA A 188 25.47 -10.28 15.19
CA ALA A 188 24.82 -11.44 14.58
C ALA A 188 25.65 -12.72 14.81
N ILE A 189 26.97 -12.63 14.67
CA ILE A 189 27.90 -13.74 14.94
C ILE A 189 27.77 -14.16 16.40
N THR A 190 27.93 -13.24 17.36
CA THR A 190 27.85 -13.56 18.79
C THR A 190 26.49 -14.12 19.19
N ALA A 191 25.39 -13.55 18.67
CA ALA A 191 24.04 -14.05 18.95
C ALA A 191 23.79 -15.46 18.37
N PHE A 192 24.36 -15.76 17.20
CA PHE A 192 24.30 -17.09 16.60
C PHE A 192 25.11 -18.10 17.40
N PHE A 193 26.35 -17.79 17.78
CA PHE A 193 27.19 -18.70 18.57
C PHE A 193 26.68 -18.92 19.99
N ALA A 194 25.96 -17.96 20.58
CA ALA A 194 25.21 -18.18 21.82
C ALA A 194 24.12 -19.26 21.65
N GLN A 195 23.38 -19.25 20.54
CA GLN A 195 22.41 -20.31 20.23
C GLN A 195 23.09 -21.65 19.95
N VAL A 196 24.21 -21.65 19.21
CA VAL A 196 25.02 -22.85 18.97
C VAL A 196 25.46 -23.49 20.28
N ALA A 197 25.91 -22.69 21.26
CA ALA A 197 26.31 -23.18 22.57
C ALA A 197 25.13 -23.81 23.34
N GLU A 198 23.95 -23.19 23.31
CA GLU A 198 22.73 -23.71 23.96
C GLU A 198 22.28 -25.04 23.33
N VAL A 199 22.23 -25.10 21.99
CA VAL A 199 21.88 -26.31 21.24
C VAL A 199 22.92 -27.40 21.45
N SER A 200 24.21 -27.06 21.45
CA SER A 200 25.29 -28.01 21.67
C SER A 200 25.23 -28.60 23.09
N ALA A 201 25.00 -27.76 24.11
CA ALA A 201 24.85 -28.23 25.49
C ALA A 201 23.65 -29.17 25.66
N TRP A 202 22.51 -28.86 25.04
CA TRP A 202 21.34 -29.73 25.02
C TRP A 202 21.62 -31.04 24.26
N HIS A 203 22.26 -30.96 23.09
CA HIS A 203 22.56 -32.13 22.26
C HIS A 203 23.62 -33.03 22.89
N GLN A 204 24.60 -32.50 23.63
CA GLN A 204 25.59 -33.32 24.36
C GLN A 204 24.96 -34.21 25.42
N GLN A 205 23.83 -33.81 26.01
CA GLN A 205 23.10 -34.65 26.96
C GLN A 205 22.64 -35.95 26.29
N SER A 206 22.32 -35.94 24.99
CA SER A 206 21.94 -37.14 24.24
C SER A 206 23.02 -38.23 24.27
N ASN A 207 24.29 -37.91 24.47
CA ASN A 207 25.36 -38.92 24.55
C ASN A 207 25.24 -39.84 25.78
N ASP A 208 24.37 -39.54 26.74
CA ASP A 208 24.04 -40.47 27.81
C ASP A 208 23.21 -41.65 27.26
N ALA A 209 23.79 -42.84 27.26
CA ALA A 209 23.12 -44.08 26.87
C ALA A 209 21.84 -44.35 27.66
N SER A 210 21.65 -43.72 28.84
CA SER A 210 20.42 -43.79 29.62
C SER A 210 19.21 -43.12 28.94
N LEU A 211 19.44 -42.17 28.01
CA LEU A 211 18.40 -41.52 27.19
C LEU A 211 17.96 -42.37 26.00
N PHE A 212 18.75 -43.39 25.62
CA PHE A 212 18.47 -44.29 24.51
C PHE A 212 18.20 -45.73 24.96
N PRO A 213 17.14 -45.97 25.78
CA PRO A 213 16.88 -47.26 26.42
C PRO A 213 16.51 -48.39 25.45
N PHE A 214 16.25 -48.09 24.17
CA PHE A 214 15.87 -49.06 23.13
C PHE A 214 16.93 -49.21 22.03
N GLY A 215 18.15 -48.70 22.23
CA GLY A 215 19.25 -48.79 21.26
C GLY A 215 18.93 -48.07 19.94
N ASP A 216 19.33 -48.66 18.81
CA ASP A 216 19.18 -48.08 17.46
C ASP A 216 17.72 -47.76 17.08
N ASN A 217 16.74 -48.43 17.69
CA ASN A 217 15.31 -48.21 17.44
C ASN A 217 14.67 -47.20 18.42
N THR A 218 15.46 -46.45 19.21
CA THR A 218 14.89 -45.57 20.24
C THR A 218 13.96 -44.50 19.67
N ALA A 219 14.30 -43.85 18.56
CA ALA A 219 13.43 -42.83 17.97
C ALA A 219 12.04 -43.40 17.62
N ASP A 220 12.00 -44.55 16.96
CA ASP A 220 10.76 -45.22 16.56
C ASP A 220 9.98 -45.76 17.77
N ALA A 221 10.68 -46.30 18.77
CA ALA A 221 10.09 -46.79 20.01
C ALA A 221 9.44 -45.65 20.82
N ILE A 222 10.11 -44.51 20.94
CA ILE A 222 9.58 -43.31 21.61
C ILE A 222 8.37 -42.76 20.84
N ALA A 223 8.43 -42.71 19.50
CA ALA A 223 7.30 -42.27 18.68
C ALA A 223 6.07 -43.19 18.90
N ALA A 224 6.28 -44.50 18.94
CA ALA A 224 5.22 -45.47 19.22
C ALA A 224 4.63 -45.33 20.63
N ILE A 225 5.47 -45.09 21.66
CA ILE A 225 5.01 -44.80 23.03
C ILE A 225 4.22 -43.49 23.07
N SER A 226 4.74 -42.42 22.48
CA SER A 226 4.12 -41.09 22.48
C SER A 226 2.74 -41.10 21.82
N ALA A 227 2.62 -41.75 20.66
CA ALA A 227 1.38 -41.83 19.89
C ALA A 227 0.23 -42.52 20.65
N LEU A 228 0.55 -43.44 21.57
CA LEU A 228 -0.42 -44.23 22.31
C LEU A 228 -0.53 -43.86 23.80
N LYS A 229 0.35 -42.99 24.32
CA LYS A 229 0.49 -42.73 25.76
C LYS A 229 -0.83 -42.34 26.42
N GLU A 230 -1.50 -41.34 25.88
CA GLU A 230 -2.79 -40.86 26.39
C GLU A 230 -3.89 -41.90 26.23
N LYS A 231 -3.93 -42.59 25.08
CA LYS A 231 -4.98 -43.58 24.77
C LYS A 231 -4.88 -44.84 25.63
N VAL A 232 -3.66 -45.28 25.96
CA VAL A 232 -3.45 -46.42 26.86
C VAL A 232 -3.84 -46.08 28.30
N GLU A 233 -3.52 -44.87 28.77
CA GLU A 233 -3.98 -44.41 30.09
C GLU A 233 -5.50 -44.19 30.14
N ASP A 234 -6.13 -43.69 29.07
CA ASP A 234 -7.60 -43.62 28.92
C ASP A 234 -8.23 -45.01 28.99
N TYR A 235 -7.67 -46.00 28.27
CA TYR A 235 -8.14 -47.40 28.32
C TYR A 235 -8.15 -47.94 29.76
N PHE A 236 -7.02 -47.86 30.49
CA PHE A 236 -6.98 -48.37 31.86
C PHE A 236 -7.87 -47.57 32.82
N THR A 237 -8.04 -46.26 32.61
CA THR A 237 -8.96 -45.44 33.41
C THR A 237 -10.42 -45.88 33.20
N ARG A 238 -10.78 -46.26 31.98
CA ARG A 238 -12.11 -46.82 31.68
C ARG A 238 -12.28 -48.24 32.24
N VAL A 239 -11.22 -49.05 32.28
CA VAL A 239 -11.24 -50.36 32.98
C VAL A 239 -11.52 -50.17 34.47
N ASP A 240 -10.83 -49.24 35.13
CA ASP A 240 -11.09 -48.90 36.55
C ASP A 240 -12.52 -48.38 36.76
N LEU A 241 -13.03 -47.58 35.83
CA LEU A 241 -14.40 -47.06 35.91
C LEU A 241 -15.45 -48.19 35.77
N ALA A 242 -15.18 -49.18 34.90
CA ALA A 242 -16.00 -50.37 34.78
C ALA A 242 -15.94 -51.26 36.04
N GLU A 243 -14.81 -51.27 36.75
CA GLU A 243 -14.67 -51.94 38.04
C GLU A 243 -15.39 -51.19 39.18
N PHE A 244 -15.35 -49.86 39.18
CA PHE A 244 -16.01 -49.02 40.17
C PHE A 244 -17.54 -49.09 40.10
N ASP A 245 -18.11 -49.01 38.89
CA ASP A 245 -19.55 -49.16 38.65
C ASP A 245 -19.80 -50.07 37.43
N PRO A 246 -20.35 -51.29 37.62
CA PRO A 246 -20.64 -52.20 36.52
C PRO A 246 -21.55 -51.62 35.44
N ARG A 247 -22.38 -50.61 35.76
CA ARG A 247 -23.22 -49.92 34.78
C ARG A 247 -22.39 -49.09 33.79
N ALA A 248 -21.22 -48.61 34.21
CA ALA A 248 -20.35 -47.80 33.36
C ALA A 248 -19.70 -48.63 32.25
N GLN A 249 -19.51 -49.94 32.42
CA GLN A 249 -18.84 -50.81 31.44
C GLN A 249 -19.45 -50.73 30.04
N HIS A 250 -20.78 -50.70 29.93
CA HIS A 250 -21.47 -50.59 28.65
C HIS A 250 -21.33 -49.19 28.02
N ILE A 251 -21.26 -48.15 28.85
CA ILE A 251 -21.15 -46.75 28.40
C ILE A 251 -19.73 -46.47 27.89
N VAL A 252 -18.71 -46.93 28.61
CA VAL A 252 -17.29 -46.64 28.29
C VAL A 252 -16.79 -47.40 27.07
N ASN A 253 -17.44 -48.50 26.67
CA ASN A 253 -17.17 -49.27 25.45
C ASN A 253 -17.75 -48.62 24.17
N GLY A 254 -18.53 -47.55 24.32
CA GLY A 254 -19.32 -46.94 23.25
C GLY A 254 -20.80 -47.33 23.35
N GLU A 255 -21.67 -46.33 23.31
CA GLU A 255 -23.12 -46.56 23.30
C GLU A 255 -23.58 -47.22 21.99
N GLU A 256 -24.66 -48.00 22.06
CA GLU A 256 -25.26 -48.66 20.89
C GLU A 256 -25.61 -47.66 19.77
N SER A 257 -26.05 -46.45 20.16
CA SER A 257 -26.34 -45.34 19.25
C SER A 257 -25.13 -44.95 18.38
N GLU A 258 -23.93 -44.95 18.95
CA GLU A 258 -22.70 -44.59 18.25
C GLU A 258 -22.24 -45.70 17.31
N LEU A 259 -22.39 -46.97 17.71
CA LEU A 259 -22.11 -48.10 16.82
C LEU A 259 -23.08 -48.15 15.63
N VAL A 260 -24.36 -47.81 15.85
CA VAL A 260 -25.35 -47.66 14.78
C VAL A 260 -24.95 -46.52 13.84
N ARG A 261 -24.54 -45.36 14.38
CA ARG A 261 -24.03 -44.23 13.58
C ARG A 261 -22.84 -44.65 12.71
N LEU A 262 -21.84 -45.30 13.30
CA LEU A 262 -20.65 -45.76 12.59
C LEU A 262 -20.97 -46.80 11.52
N SER A 263 -21.95 -47.68 11.76
CA SER A 263 -22.37 -48.71 10.78
C SER A 263 -22.98 -48.14 9.50
N ALA A 264 -23.48 -46.90 9.55
CA ALA A 264 -24.06 -46.21 8.39
C ALA A 264 -23.00 -45.49 7.53
N LEU A 265 -21.75 -45.40 8.00
CA LEU A 265 -20.64 -44.75 7.31
C LEU A 265 -19.81 -45.74 6.49
N SER A 266 -19.06 -45.23 5.50
CA SER A 266 -18.00 -46.00 4.84
C SER A 266 -16.78 -46.10 5.76
N LEU A 267 -16.50 -47.30 6.27
CA LEU A 267 -15.40 -47.57 7.21
C LEU A 267 -14.06 -47.84 6.52
N ALA A 268 -13.89 -47.43 5.26
CA ALA A 268 -12.61 -47.52 4.56
C ALA A 268 -11.54 -46.57 5.14
N ASN A 269 -11.97 -45.44 5.74
CA ASN A 269 -11.14 -44.60 6.60
C ASN A 269 -11.52 -44.86 8.08
N THR A 270 -10.52 -45.08 8.93
CA THR A 270 -10.69 -45.41 10.34
C THR A 270 -10.69 -44.19 11.27
N ASP A 271 -10.62 -42.96 10.75
CA ASP A 271 -10.57 -41.73 11.55
C ASP A 271 -11.74 -41.60 12.55
N GLU A 272 -12.97 -41.91 12.12
CA GLU A 272 -14.17 -41.88 12.99
C GLU A 272 -14.09 -42.88 14.14
N LEU A 273 -13.33 -43.97 13.97
CA LEU A 273 -13.14 -45.00 14.99
C LEU A 273 -12.15 -44.57 16.08
N LYS A 274 -11.37 -43.49 15.91
CA LYS A 274 -10.44 -42.96 16.93
C LYS A 274 -11.15 -42.51 18.22
N SER A 275 -12.45 -42.23 18.13
CA SER A 275 -13.31 -41.88 19.25
C SER A 275 -13.57 -43.07 20.21
N LEU A 276 -13.55 -44.30 19.68
CA LEU A 276 -13.75 -45.52 20.45
C LEU A 276 -12.50 -45.89 21.27
N PRO A 277 -12.66 -46.68 22.35
CA PRO A 277 -11.53 -47.19 23.13
C PRO A 277 -10.52 -47.99 22.29
N LEU A 278 -9.30 -48.17 22.81
CA LEU A 278 -8.25 -48.96 22.16
C LEU A 278 -8.63 -50.44 21.95
N ALA A 279 -9.36 -51.01 22.91
CA ALA A 279 -9.85 -52.38 22.88
C ALA A 279 -11.14 -52.46 23.70
N GLY A 280 -11.82 -53.61 23.63
CA GLY A 280 -12.97 -53.88 24.51
C GLY A 280 -12.59 -53.77 25.99
N ILE A 281 -13.50 -53.22 26.79
CA ILE A 281 -13.31 -52.90 28.21
C ILE A 281 -14.15 -53.84 29.06
N HIS A 282 -13.48 -54.66 29.88
CA HIS A 282 -14.11 -55.45 30.92
C HIS A 282 -13.39 -55.23 32.26
N HIS A 283 -14.06 -55.60 33.35
CA HIS A 283 -13.51 -55.52 34.70
C HIS A 283 -12.17 -56.28 34.82
N GLY A 284 -11.13 -55.59 35.29
CA GLY A 284 -9.81 -56.18 35.54
C GLY A 284 -9.04 -56.59 34.26
N ASP A 285 -9.44 -56.08 33.10
CA ASP A 285 -8.80 -56.42 31.83
C ASP A 285 -7.35 -55.90 31.73
N LYS A 286 -6.55 -56.66 30.97
CA LYS A 286 -5.27 -56.22 30.45
C LYS A 286 -5.46 -55.71 29.03
N LEU A 287 -4.66 -54.72 28.61
CA LEU A 287 -4.71 -54.20 27.24
C LEU A 287 -4.19 -55.28 26.26
N PRO A 288 -5.01 -55.79 25.32
CA PRO A 288 -4.55 -56.72 24.31
C PRO A 288 -3.67 -56.03 23.25
N LEU A 289 -2.66 -56.74 22.77
CA LEU A 289 -1.66 -56.22 21.82
C LEU A 289 -1.71 -56.88 20.44
N THR A 290 -2.48 -57.96 20.27
CA THR A 290 -2.53 -58.74 19.02
C THR A 290 -3.91 -58.89 18.41
N GLN A 291 -4.98 -58.94 19.21
CA GLN A 291 -6.36 -59.15 18.75
C GLN A 291 -7.32 -58.25 19.51
N GLY A 292 -8.48 -57.96 18.89
CA GLY A 292 -9.53 -57.15 19.53
C GLY A 292 -9.17 -55.67 19.71
N ILE A 293 -8.20 -55.19 18.93
CA ILE A 293 -7.78 -53.78 18.92
C ILE A 293 -8.65 -53.00 17.94
N ASN A 294 -8.98 -51.77 18.31
CA ASN A 294 -9.64 -50.81 17.45
C ASN A 294 -8.86 -50.64 16.11
N PRO A 295 -9.50 -50.82 14.94
CA PRO A 295 -8.84 -50.71 13.65
C PRO A 295 -8.09 -49.39 13.41
N ALA A 296 -8.52 -48.29 14.04
CA ALA A 296 -7.83 -46.99 13.95
C ALA A 296 -6.45 -46.98 14.59
N TYR A 297 -6.20 -47.87 15.55
CA TYR A 297 -4.97 -47.93 16.34
C TYR A 297 -4.21 -49.25 16.13
N ALA A 298 -4.70 -50.17 15.31
CA ALA A 298 -4.13 -51.50 15.13
C ALA A 298 -2.64 -51.45 14.72
N GLU A 299 -2.28 -50.59 13.76
CA GLU A 299 -0.90 -50.42 13.32
C GLU A 299 0.00 -49.78 14.39
N ALA A 300 -0.52 -48.78 15.11
CA ALA A 300 0.19 -48.13 16.20
C ALA A 300 0.47 -49.12 17.36
N VAL A 301 -0.52 -49.93 17.73
CA VAL A 301 -0.38 -50.95 18.78
C VAL A 301 0.55 -52.08 18.33
N ALA A 302 0.49 -52.50 17.06
CA ALA A 302 1.44 -53.46 16.51
C ALA A 302 2.88 -52.92 16.51
N SER A 303 3.06 -51.63 16.20
CA SER A 303 4.36 -50.96 16.27
C SER A 303 4.89 -50.87 17.69
N LEU A 304 4.04 -50.50 18.66
CA LEU A 304 4.37 -50.53 20.09
C LEU A 304 4.76 -51.95 20.54
N HIS A 305 4.03 -52.98 20.09
CA HIS A 305 4.36 -54.37 20.42
C HIS A 305 5.73 -54.77 19.89
N ARG A 306 5.99 -54.53 18.61
CA ARG A 306 7.24 -54.88 17.93
C ARG A 306 8.45 -54.13 18.47
N LEU A 307 8.32 -52.81 18.69
CA LEU A 307 9.45 -51.93 18.99
C LEU A 307 9.74 -51.82 20.49
N VAL A 308 8.72 -52.02 21.34
CA VAL A 308 8.82 -51.70 22.77
C VAL A 308 8.50 -52.90 23.65
N VAL A 309 7.35 -53.55 23.44
CA VAL A 309 6.89 -54.63 24.34
C VAL A 309 7.69 -55.92 24.13
N ALA A 310 7.87 -56.38 22.89
CA ALA A 310 8.59 -57.62 22.60
C ALA A 310 10.05 -57.57 23.06
N PRO A 311 10.82 -56.47 22.85
CA PRO A 311 12.19 -56.37 23.36
C PRO A 311 12.30 -56.29 24.89
N LEU A 312 11.32 -55.69 25.59
CA LEU A 312 11.40 -55.45 27.04
C LEU A 312 10.75 -56.53 27.91
N LEU A 313 9.60 -57.06 27.47
CA LEU A 313 8.76 -57.99 28.24
C LEU A 313 8.71 -59.40 27.60
N GLY A 314 9.19 -59.55 26.37
CA GLY A 314 9.30 -60.82 25.64
C GLY A 314 8.32 -60.96 24.48
N GLU A 315 8.71 -61.69 23.44
CA GLU A 315 7.95 -61.83 22.18
C GLU A 315 6.57 -62.48 22.34
N ASN A 316 6.38 -63.31 23.36
CA ASN A 316 5.13 -64.05 23.60
C ASN A 316 4.08 -63.26 24.39
N VAL A 317 4.36 -62.00 24.75
CA VAL A 317 3.41 -61.15 25.49
C VAL A 317 2.30 -60.70 24.54
N THR A 318 1.06 -61.11 24.83
CA THR A 318 -0.13 -60.80 24.02
C THR A 318 -1.04 -59.75 24.65
N ALA A 319 -0.84 -59.43 25.93
CA ALA A 319 -1.55 -58.37 26.64
C ALA A 319 -0.68 -57.80 27.78
N ILE A 320 -0.84 -56.52 28.11
CA ILE A 320 -0.09 -55.82 29.17
C ILE A 320 -1.02 -55.25 30.25
N SER A 321 -0.57 -55.31 31.50
CA SER A 321 -1.20 -54.65 32.64
C SER A 321 -0.79 -53.18 32.73
N ARG A 322 -1.53 -52.40 33.53
CA ARG A 322 -1.22 -50.99 33.78
C ARG A 322 0.16 -50.79 34.42
N SER A 323 0.56 -51.67 35.33
CA SER A 323 1.89 -51.62 35.94
C SER A 323 3.00 -51.88 34.91
N GLU A 324 2.82 -52.86 34.03
CA GLU A 324 3.77 -53.15 32.95
C GLU A 324 3.87 -51.99 31.95
N TRP A 325 2.73 -51.40 31.56
CA TRP A 325 2.69 -50.19 30.74
C TRP A 325 3.45 -49.03 31.40
N ARG A 326 3.19 -48.73 32.67
CA ARG A 326 3.88 -47.65 33.38
C ARG A 326 5.37 -47.91 33.53
N SER A 327 5.80 -49.15 33.75
CA SER A 327 7.22 -49.50 33.77
C SER A 327 7.90 -49.31 32.41
N VAL A 328 7.18 -49.58 31.31
CA VAL A 328 7.67 -49.33 29.94
C VAL A 328 7.73 -47.82 29.66
N ALA A 329 6.66 -47.08 29.96
CA ALA A 329 6.59 -45.64 29.77
C ALA A 329 7.66 -44.91 30.61
N ALA A 330 7.93 -45.37 31.83
CA ALA A 330 8.96 -44.81 32.71
C ALA A 330 10.38 -44.87 32.12
N LYS A 331 10.67 -45.86 31.25
CA LYS A 331 11.96 -45.90 30.54
C LYS A 331 12.09 -44.79 29.51
N ALA A 332 10.98 -44.33 28.95
CA ALA A 332 10.94 -43.23 27.98
C ALA A 332 10.90 -41.83 28.64
N ASP A 333 10.62 -41.73 29.94
CA ASP A 333 10.46 -40.44 30.63
C ASP A 333 11.73 -39.58 30.60
N SER A 334 12.93 -40.18 30.70
CA SER A 334 14.19 -39.45 30.58
C SER A 334 14.35 -38.79 29.20
N PHE A 335 13.98 -39.50 28.13
CA PHE A 335 13.99 -38.96 26.77
C PHE A 335 12.95 -37.85 26.59
N PHE A 336 11.72 -38.03 27.10
CA PHE A 336 10.69 -36.99 27.03
C PHE A 336 11.08 -35.73 27.81
N THR A 337 11.76 -35.89 28.95
CA THR A 337 12.28 -34.77 29.74
C THR A 337 13.34 -34.00 28.96
N TRP A 338 14.33 -34.71 28.42
CA TRP A 338 15.36 -34.12 27.54
C TRP A 338 14.76 -33.44 26.29
N GLN A 339 13.76 -34.06 25.66
CA GLN A 339 13.09 -33.47 24.49
C GLN A 339 12.28 -32.22 24.85
N ALA A 340 11.65 -32.19 26.03
CA ALA A 340 10.94 -31.01 26.54
C ALA A 340 11.91 -29.86 26.89
N GLU A 341 13.16 -30.17 27.20
CA GLU A 341 14.25 -29.21 27.41
C GLU A 341 14.88 -28.70 26.09
N ARG A 342 14.32 -29.06 24.92
CA ARG A 342 14.78 -28.54 23.61
C ARG A 342 14.76 -27.00 23.61
N PRO A 343 15.92 -26.35 23.37
CA PRO A 343 16.00 -24.89 23.32
C PRO A 343 15.06 -24.28 22.27
N PRO A 344 14.24 -23.25 22.62
CA PRO A 344 13.35 -22.58 21.69
C PRO A 344 14.10 -21.50 20.89
N VAL A 345 15.16 -21.90 20.19
CA VAL A 345 16.05 -21.00 19.43
C VAL A 345 15.86 -21.14 17.92
N ALA A 346 15.98 -20.04 17.19
CA ALA A 346 15.80 -20.00 15.74
C ALA A 346 16.76 -20.93 14.99
N PHE A 347 17.95 -21.19 15.55
CA PHE A 347 18.90 -22.15 14.98
C PHE A 347 18.24 -23.50 14.63
N LEU A 348 17.44 -24.06 15.54
CA LEU A 348 16.81 -25.38 15.37
C LEU A 348 15.61 -25.40 14.40
N ASP A 349 15.16 -24.24 13.94
CA ASP A 349 14.12 -24.13 12.91
C ASP A 349 14.72 -24.20 11.49
N HIS A 350 16.02 -23.92 11.37
CA HIS A 350 16.71 -23.80 10.07
C HIS A 350 17.85 -24.80 9.88
N LEU A 351 18.54 -25.19 10.96
CA LEU A 351 19.75 -26.01 10.92
C LEU A 351 19.62 -27.25 11.83
N PRO A 352 20.23 -28.38 11.45
CA PRO A 352 20.23 -29.60 12.26
C PRO A 352 21.14 -29.44 13.50
N ALA A 353 20.82 -30.17 14.57
CA ALA A 353 21.55 -30.07 15.85
C ALA A 353 23.02 -30.55 15.74
N GLU A 354 23.32 -31.46 14.82
CA GLU A 354 24.67 -31.95 14.54
C GLU A 354 25.58 -30.82 14.04
N ARG A 355 25.03 -29.85 13.29
CA ARG A 355 25.77 -28.69 12.80
C ARG A 355 26.27 -27.81 13.95
N ALA A 356 25.53 -27.74 15.06
CA ALA A 356 25.96 -27.00 16.25
C ALA A 356 27.22 -27.62 16.89
N GLN A 357 27.38 -28.95 16.84
CA GLN A 357 28.59 -29.62 17.33
C GLN A 357 29.80 -29.33 16.44
N GLU A 358 29.62 -29.33 15.11
CA GLU A 358 30.70 -28.97 14.19
C GLU A 358 31.20 -27.54 14.41
N LEU A 359 30.28 -26.62 14.69
CA LEU A 359 30.59 -25.21 14.90
C LEU A 359 31.21 -24.93 16.27
N ILE A 360 30.78 -25.60 17.35
CA ILE A 360 31.31 -25.36 18.70
C ILE A 360 32.77 -25.83 18.86
N ASP A 361 33.15 -26.92 18.19
CA ASP A 361 34.50 -27.50 18.29
C ASP A 361 35.52 -26.77 17.40
N SER A 362 35.03 -25.88 16.53
CA SER A 362 35.83 -25.16 15.55
C SER A 362 36.29 -23.78 16.06
N ARG A 363 37.42 -23.27 15.55
CA ARG A 363 37.85 -21.86 15.78
C ARG A 363 37.05 -20.87 14.91
N THR A 364 35.86 -21.26 14.43
CA THR A 364 35.09 -20.49 13.45
C THR A 364 34.63 -19.15 14.01
N GLU A 365 34.09 -19.10 15.24
CA GLU A 365 33.64 -17.85 15.88
C GLU A 365 34.78 -16.82 15.94
N ALA A 366 35.93 -17.22 16.48
CA ALA A 366 37.09 -16.35 16.60
C ALA A 366 37.63 -15.90 15.23
N ALA A 367 37.63 -16.79 14.22
CA ALA A 367 38.05 -16.45 12.87
C ALA A 367 37.11 -15.43 12.19
N LEU A 368 35.79 -15.55 12.39
CA LEU A 368 34.81 -14.59 11.88
C LEU A 368 34.97 -13.23 12.57
N LEU A 369 35.16 -13.20 13.89
CA LEU A 369 35.44 -11.95 14.60
C LEU A 369 36.76 -11.31 14.17
N GLU A 370 37.80 -12.09 13.89
CA GLU A 370 39.05 -11.59 13.31
C GLU A 370 38.83 -10.96 11.92
N LEU A 371 37.94 -11.52 11.09
CA LEU A 371 37.55 -10.92 9.80
C LEU A 371 36.83 -9.59 9.99
N VAL A 372 35.90 -9.48 10.96
CA VAL A 372 35.24 -8.20 11.28
C VAL A 372 36.26 -7.15 11.71
N GLN A 373 37.25 -7.51 12.55
CA GLN A 373 38.30 -6.58 12.96
C GLN A 373 39.21 -6.15 11.80
N LYS A 374 39.50 -7.07 10.87
CA LYS A 374 40.25 -6.75 9.65
C LYS A 374 39.49 -5.78 8.76
N ASP A 375 38.17 -5.92 8.69
CA ASP A 375 37.30 -5.01 7.97
C ASP A 375 37.30 -3.60 8.58
N LEU A 376 37.00 -3.50 9.87
CA LEU A 376 36.96 -2.23 10.61
C LEU A 376 38.30 -1.45 10.57
N ALA A 377 39.42 -2.12 10.35
CA ALA A 377 40.73 -1.47 10.19
C ALA A 377 40.82 -0.53 8.97
N VAL A 378 39.93 -0.68 7.98
CA VAL A 378 39.90 0.12 6.74
C VAL A 378 38.84 1.24 6.79
N ALA A 379 38.06 1.32 7.88
CA ALA A 379 36.92 2.22 8.06
C ALA A 379 37.21 3.68 7.66
N ASP A 380 38.28 4.28 8.17
CA ASP A 380 38.63 5.69 7.88
C ASP A 380 38.76 5.98 6.38
N SER A 381 39.33 5.05 5.62
CA SER A 381 39.55 5.22 4.19
C SER A 381 38.29 5.01 3.37
N ALA A 382 37.42 4.11 3.81
CA ALA A 382 36.13 3.84 3.19
C ALA A 382 35.10 4.93 3.50
N ASP A 383 35.12 5.48 4.71
CA ASP A 383 34.29 6.62 5.10
C ASP A 383 34.61 7.86 4.26
N GLY A 384 35.87 8.05 3.87
CA GLY A 384 36.26 9.09 2.91
C GLY A 384 35.55 8.96 1.55
N LEU A 385 35.34 7.73 1.05
CA LEU A 385 34.60 7.49 -0.20
C LEU A 385 33.11 7.79 -0.02
N VAL A 386 32.53 7.45 1.13
CA VAL A 386 31.13 7.78 1.46
C VAL A 386 30.95 9.31 1.55
N GLU A 387 31.89 10.02 2.18
CA GLU A 387 31.85 11.49 2.21
C GLU A 387 31.96 12.10 0.80
N LEU A 388 32.79 11.53 -0.07
CA LEU A 388 32.90 11.96 -1.46
C LEU A 388 31.60 11.72 -2.23
N ASP A 389 31.01 10.52 -2.17
CA ASP A 389 29.72 10.20 -2.79
C ASP A 389 28.61 11.15 -2.30
N LYS A 390 28.57 11.40 -0.98
CA LYS A 390 27.65 12.36 -0.36
C LYS A 390 27.81 13.78 -0.95
N LEU A 391 29.05 14.26 -1.12
CA LEU A 391 29.31 15.56 -1.72
C LEU A 391 28.90 15.63 -3.20
N LEU A 392 29.19 14.58 -3.98
CA LEU A 392 28.82 14.49 -5.40
C LEU A 392 27.30 14.53 -5.59
N ARG A 393 26.56 13.80 -4.75
CA ARG A 393 25.09 13.78 -4.76
C ARG A 393 24.49 15.11 -4.31
N PHE A 394 25.06 15.74 -3.29
CA PHE A 394 24.64 17.09 -2.90
C PHE A 394 24.91 18.13 -3.98
N LYS A 395 26.05 18.05 -4.67
CA LYS A 395 26.29 18.90 -5.84
C LYS A 395 25.21 18.69 -6.90
N ALA A 396 24.81 17.44 -7.15
CA ALA A 396 23.82 17.14 -8.19
C ALA A 396 22.39 17.58 -7.83
N GLY A 397 21.97 17.41 -6.57
CA GLY A 397 20.55 17.49 -6.20
C GLY A 397 20.18 18.49 -5.10
N LEU A 398 21.13 18.99 -4.29
CA LEU A 398 20.80 19.79 -3.09
C LEU A 398 20.05 21.09 -3.42
N VAL A 399 20.51 21.84 -4.42
CA VAL A 399 19.86 23.10 -4.81
C VAL A 399 18.45 22.84 -5.34
N THR A 400 18.25 21.77 -6.11
CA THR A 400 16.92 21.35 -6.58
C THR A 400 16.02 20.97 -5.41
N LEU A 401 16.52 20.22 -4.43
CA LEU A 401 15.77 19.89 -3.22
C LEU A 401 15.36 21.16 -2.46
N LEU A 402 16.29 22.09 -2.23
CA LEU A 402 16.03 23.34 -1.51
C LEU A 402 15.05 24.26 -2.24
N ARG A 403 15.15 24.38 -3.56
CA ARG A 403 14.18 25.13 -4.38
C ARG A 403 12.78 24.55 -4.30
N ASN A 404 12.65 23.24 -4.12
CA ASN A 404 11.36 22.58 -3.95
C ASN A 404 10.89 22.44 -2.51
N PHE A 405 11.75 22.65 -1.52
CA PHE A 405 11.39 22.57 -0.10
C PHE A 405 11.12 23.95 0.50
N VAL A 406 12.03 24.90 0.27
CA VAL A 406 12.02 26.22 0.89
C VAL A 406 11.10 27.19 0.14
N SER A 407 11.01 27.10 -1.20
CA SER A 407 10.34 28.13 -1.99
C SER A 407 9.46 27.64 -3.15
N PHE A 408 9.21 26.32 -3.26
CA PHE A 408 8.49 25.68 -4.39
C PHE A 408 8.80 26.32 -5.77
N TYR A 409 10.04 26.79 -5.95
CA TYR A 409 10.40 27.65 -7.07
C TYR A 409 10.27 26.91 -8.40
N ASP A 410 10.71 25.66 -8.47
CA ASP A 410 10.63 24.86 -9.69
C ASP A 410 9.17 24.62 -10.10
N PHE A 411 8.28 24.36 -9.12
CA PHE A 411 6.84 24.18 -9.38
C PHE A 411 6.21 25.41 -10.01
N TYR A 412 6.46 26.61 -9.47
CA TYR A 412 5.84 27.84 -9.96
C TYR A 412 6.54 28.45 -11.17
N SER A 413 7.85 28.26 -11.32
CA SER A 413 8.63 28.78 -12.45
C SER A 413 8.44 27.95 -13.72
N ARG A 414 8.04 26.67 -13.59
CA ARG A 414 7.84 25.72 -14.70
C ARG A 414 9.09 25.47 -15.55
N GLN A 415 10.28 25.95 -15.13
CA GLN A 415 11.53 25.73 -15.85
C GLN A 415 12.00 24.28 -15.71
N LYS A 416 11.83 23.71 -14.52
CA LYS A 416 12.09 22.30 -14.20
C LYS A 416 10.83 21.73 -13.50
N LYS A 417 10.55 20.43 -13.66
CA LYS A 417 9.49 19.77 -12.88
C LYS A 417 9.92 19.71 -11.41
N ALA A 418 8.99 19.94 -10.49
CA ALA A 418 9.25 19.86 -9.05
C ALA A 418 9.51 18.42 -8.61
N ILE A 419 10.25 18.23 -7.51
CA ILE A 419 10.60 16.89 -7.00
C ILE A 419 9.41 16.03 -6.58
N PHE A 420 8.23 16.62 -6.33
CA PHE A 420 7.01 15.87 -6.02
C PHE A 420 6.15 15.58 -7.26
N GLN A 421 6.53 16.05 -8.45
CA GLN A 421 5.80 15.79 -9.70
C GLN A 421 6.34 14.51 -10.35
N ALA A 422 5.59 13.41 -10.20
CA ALA A 422 5.98 12.08 -10.67
C ALA A 422 5.99 11.93 -12.20
N GLY A 423 5.29 12.80 -12.95
CA GLY A 423 5.17 12.62 -14.39
C GLY A 423 4.03 13.42 -15.02
N SER A 424 3.45 12.88 -16.09
CA SER A 424 2.31 13.46 -16.80
C SER A 424 1.26 12.38 -17.11
N LEU A 425 -0.01 12.62 -16.76
CA LEU A 425 -1.13 11.71 -17.00
C LEU A 425 -1.97 12.15 -18.20
N PHE A 426 -2.16 11.27 -19.17
CA PHE A 426 -3.03 11.48 -20.33
C PHE A 426 -4.37 10.77 -20.10
N ILE A 427 -5.46 11.55 -20.04
CA ILE A 427 -6.81 11.03 -19.88
C ILE A 427 -7.84 11.97 -20.51
N ASP A 428 -8.82 11.40 -21.23
CA ASP A 428 -9.97 12.13 -21.78
C ASP A 428 -9.62 13.39 -22.59
N GLY A 429 -8.61 13.27 -23.47
CA GLY A 429 -8.16 14.38 -24.31
C GLY A 429 -7.41 15.49 -23.56
N LYS A 430 -6.87 15.19 -22.37
CA LYS A 430 -6.13 16.12 -21.51
C LYS A 430 -4.80 15.50 -21.11
N SER A 431 -3.77 16.33 -20.96
CA SER A 431 -2.53 15.97 -20.26
C SER A 431 -2.47 16.73 -18.93
N CYS A 432 -2.25 16.02 -17.83
CA CYS A 432 -2.16 16.59 -16.49
C CYS A 432 -0.71 16.51 -16.01
N ASP A 433 -0.11 17.64 -15.65
CA ASP A 433 1.29 17.71 -15.19
C ASP A 433 1.43 17.72 -13.67
N LEU A 434 0.36 18.05 -12.93
CA LEU A 434 0.34 17.92 -11.47
C LEU A 434 -0.07 16.50 -11.11
N VAL A 435 0.89 15.59 -11.18
CA VAL A 435 0.76 14.18 -10.79
C VAL A 435 1.72 13.88 -9.66
N VAL A 436 1.23 13.27 -8.58
CA VAL A 436 2.03 12.91 -7.39
C VAL A 436 1.84 11.42 -7.10
N GLU A 437 2.92 10.71 -6.77
CA GLU A 437 2.84 9.32 -6.29
C GLU A 437 2.21 9.27 -4.89
N VAL A 438 1.38 8.28 -4.62
CA VAL A 438 0.60 8.14 -3.40
C VAL A 438 0.69 6.72 -2.88
N LYS A 439 1.04 6.54 -1.60
CA LYS A 439 1.09 5.21 -0.95
C LYS A 439 -0.30 4.60 -0.74
N SER A 440 -1.25 5.42 -0.30
CA SER A 440 -2.63 5.00 -0.02
C SER A 440 -3.62 6.01 -0.57
N VAL A 441 -4.40 5.58 -1.57
CA VAL A 441 -5.42 6.39 -2.24
C VAL A 441 -6.45 6.92 -1.24
N ASP A 442 -6.91 6.10 -0.30
CA ASP A 442 -7.96 6.50 0.63
C ASP A 442 -7.49 7.46 1.72
N ALA A 443 -6.33 7.17 2.33
CA ALA A 443 -5.74 8.06 3.33
C ALA A 443 -5.43 9.44 2.74
N HIS A 444 -4.85 9.46 1.54
CA HIS A 444 -4.54 10.70 0.84
C HIS A 444 -5.80 11.46 0.40
N ALA A 445 -6.82 10.77 -0.14
CA ALA A 445 -8.05 11.42 -0.60
C ALA A 445 -8.79 12.13 0.54
N ALA A 446 -8.74 11.60 1.77
CA ALA A 446 -9.35 12.23 2.94
C ALA A 446 -8.77 13.62 3.22
N VAL A 447 -7.43 13.76 3.13
CA VAL A 447 -6.73 15.04 3.35
C VAL A 447 -6.86 15.96 2.13
N ALA A 448 -6.56 15.43 0.93
CA ALA A 448 -6.49 16.20 -0.30
C ALA A 448 -7.84 16.70 -0.80
N SER A 449 -8.97 16.14 -0.32
CA SER A 449 -10.31 16.69 -0.58
C SER A 449 -10.46 18.18 -0.20
N LYS A 450 -9.66 18.66 0.76
CA LYS A 450 -9.62 20.06 1.21
C LYS A 450 -8.89 21.00 0.24
N SER A 451 -8.20 20.49 -0.77
CA SER A 451 -7.44 21.27 -1.77
C SER A 451 -8.32 22.12 -2.70
N ASN A 452 -9.63 21.85 -2.79
CA ASN A 452 -10.54 22.41 -3.80
C ASN A 452 -10.13 22.13 -5.26
N SER A 453 -9.24 21.15 -5.49
CA SER A 453 -8.88 20.65 -6.83
C SER A 453 -9.77 19.48 -7.23
N TYR A 454 -10.00 19.30 -8.53
CA TYR A 454 -10.57 18.07 -9.06
C TYR A 454 -9.44 17.05 -9.14
N LEU A 455 -9.54 15.97 -8.37
CA LEU A 455 -8.46 14.98 -8.25
C LEU A 455 -8.92 13.64 -8.82
N VAL A 456 -8.05 13.02 -9.60
CA VAL A 456 -8.25 11.69 -10.18
C VAL A 456 -7.15 10.79 -9.66
N TYR A 457 -7.54 9.74 -8.95
CA TYR A 457 -6.63 8.72 -8.46
C TYR A 457 -6.60 7.57 -9.45
N CYS A 458 -5.40 7.22 -9.90
CA CYS A 458 -5.17 6.13 -10.82
C CYS A 458 -4.28 5.08 -10.17
N ASN A 459 -4.61 3.81 -10.39
CA ASN A 459 -3.67 2.72 -10.21
C ASN A 459 -2.95 2.51 -11.54
N CYS A 460 -1.63 2.66 -11.55
CA CYS A 460 -0.76 2.51 -12.70
C CYS A 460 -0.08 1.15 -12.61
N THR A 461 -0.28 0.32 -13.63
CA THR A 461 0.38 -0.99 -13.74
C THR A 461 1.21 -1.03 -14.99
N ARG A 462 2.41 -1.61 -14.91
CA ARG A 462 3.23 -1.87 -16.10
C ARG A 462 3.21 -3.35 -16.42
N ARG A 463 2.88 -3.67 -17.67
CA ARG A 463 2.99 -5.05 -18.21
C ARG A 463 4.33 -5.17 -18.92
N GLY A 464 5.40 -5.47 -18.19
CA GLY A 464 6.76 -5.53 -18.76
C GLY A 464 7.84 -5.53 -17.68
N GLU A 465 9.03 -5.05 -18.04
CA GLU A 465 10.14 -4.91 -17.09
C GLU A 465 9.80 -3.88 -15.99
N PRO A 466 10.02 -4.21 -14.72
CA PRO A 466 9.79 -3.28 -13.61
C PRO A 466 10.72 -2.08 -13.73
N VAL A 467 10.18 -0.87 -13.55
CA VAL A 467 10.98 0.36 -13.45
C VAL A 467 11.28 0.59 -11.99
N ASN A 468 12.55 0.77 -11.63
CA ASN A 468 12.97 0.99 -10.25
C ASN A 468 12.42 -0.08 -9.28
N GLY A 469 12.31 -1.33 -9.75
CA GLY A 469 11.77 -2.46 -8.98
C GLY A 469 10.26 -2.42 -8.72
N LYS A 470 9.51 -1.49 -9.33
CA LYS A 470 8.05 -1.36 -9.17
C LYS A 470 7.32 -1.87 -10.42
N GLU A 471 6.32 -2.73 -10.22
CA GLU A 471 5.38 -3.17 -11.27
C GLU A 471 4.04 -2.43 -11.22
N ALA A 472 3.73 -1.84 -10.06
CA ALA A 472 2.54 -1.04 -9.84
C ALA A 472 2.84 0.16 -8.96
N LEU A 473 2.16 1.28 -9.23
CA LEU A 473 2.23 2.50 -8.46
C LEU A 473 0.87 3.19 -8.45
N SER A 474 0.56 3.92 -7.39
CA SER A 474 -0.67 4.70 -7.28
C SER A 474 -0.35 6.18 -7.42
N VAL A 475 -1.07 6.89 -8.27
CA VAL A 475 -0.86 8.33 -8.50
C VAL A 475 -2.15 9.11 -8.36
N VAL A 476 -2.01 10.37 -7.98
CA VAL A 476 -3.09 11.35 -8.02
C VAL A 476 -2.74 12.44 -9.04
N ALA A 477 -3.65 12.68 -9.98
CA ALA A 477 -3.56 13.76 -10.94
C ALA A 477 -4.58 14.85 -10.60
N ALA A 478 -4.16 16.11 -10.60
CA ALA A 478 -5.05 17.24 -10.46
C ALA A 478 -5.49 17.76 -11.84
N ILE A 479 -6.80 17.73 -12.12
CA ILE A 479 -7.38 18.32 -13.33
C ILE A 479 -7.75 19.76 -13.02
N THR A 480 -7.00 20.68 -13.61
CA THR A 480 -7.10 22.11 -13.29
C THR A 480 -7.72 22.95 -14.40
N ALA A 481 -7.84 22.40 -15.62
CA ALA A 481 -8.52 23.02 -16.76
C ALA A 481 -9.29 22.00 -17.62
N GLY A 482 -10.21 22.50 -18.46
CA GLY A 482 -11.08 21.71 -19.32
C GLY A 482 -12.49 21.52 -18.77
N GLU A 483 -13.18 20.53 -19.34
CA GLU A 483 -14.51 20.06 -18.92
C GLU A 483 -14.34 18.78 -18.07
N GLU A 484 -15.33 18.48 -17.22
CA GLU A 484 -15.29 17.28 -16.36
C GLU A 484 -15.16 15.98 -17.19
N GLY A 485 -15.76 15.97 -18.38
CA GLY A 485 -15.72 14.83 -19.28
C GLY A 485 -16.40 13.59 -18.71
N ASP A 486 -16.06 12.42 -19.26
CA ASP A 486 -16.55 11.12 -18.79
C ASP A 486 -15.47 10.41 -17.95
N ILE A 487 -14.96 11.11 -16.94
CA ILE A 487 -13.93 10.60 -16.04
C ILE A 487 -14.63 9.88 -14.88
N MET A 488 -14.88 8.60 -15.09
CA MET A 488 -15.47 7.70 -14.11
C MET A 488 -14.45 6.67 -13.60
N VAL A 489 -14.75 6.08 -12.44
CA VAL A 489 -14.01 4.93 -11.91
C VAL A 489 -14.06 3.79 -12.93
N GLY A 490 -12.90 3.18 -13.22
CA GLY A 490 -12.71 2.15 -14.24
C GLY A 490 -12.29 2.68 -15.61
N ARG A 491 -12.19 4.00 -15.81
CA ARG A 491 -11.66 4.55 -17.07
C ARG A 491 -10.15 4.37 -17.14
N ASN A 492 -9.65 3.99 -18.31
CA ASN A 492 -8.23 3.86 -18.57
C ASN A 492 -7.64 5.18 -19.12
N GLY A 493 -6.38 5.41 -18.77
CA GLY A 493 -5.51 6.48 -19.26
C GLY A 493 -4.07 5.97 -19.37
N LEU A 494 -3.16 6.85 -19.74
CA LEU A 494 -1.74 6.54 -19.90
C LEU A 494 -0.93 7.50 -19.04
N PHE A 495 -0.13 6.96 -18.13
CA PHE A 495 0.78 7.75 -17.29
C PHE A 495 2.19 7.61 -17.83
N TYR A 496 2.87 8.74 -18.03
CA TYR A 496 4.30 8.78 -18.31
C TYR A 496 5.03 9.29 -17.08
N ASP A 497 6.02 8.53 -16.62
CA ASP A 497 6.91 8.99 -15.54
C ASP A 497 7.87 10.09 -16.02
N ARG A 498 8.81 10.52 -15.16
CA ARG A 498 9.79 11.56 -15.53
C ARG A 498 10.81 11.10 -16.58
N ASP A 499 11.09 9.81 -16.63
CA ASP A 499 12.04 9.20 -17.57
C ASP A 499 11.39 8.87 -18.93
N GLY A 500 10.06 9.03 -19.01
CA GLY A 500 9.26 8.81 -20.21
C GLY A 500 8.77 7.37 -20.37
N ASN A 501 8.89 6.52 -19.34
CA ASN A 501 8.28 5.19 -19.36
C ASN A 501 6.77 5.30 -19.24
N ASP A 502 6.08 4.42 -19.96
CA ASP A 502 4.63 4.35 -20.04
C ASP A 502 4.04 3.35 -19.04
N TRP A 503 2.94 3.75 -18.43
CA TRP A 503 2.19 2.97 -17.44
C TRP A 503 0.70 2.98 -17.77
N ASP A 504 0.07 1.81 -17.75
CA ASP A 504 -1.38 1.69 -17.92
C ASP A 504 -2.08 2.21 -16.67
N ALA A 505 -2.73 3.37 -16.77
CA ALA A 505 -3.39 4.01 -15.64
C ALA A 505 -4.89 3.68 -15.64
N THR A 506 -5.43 3.16 -14.53
CA THR A 506 -6.86 2.92 -14.36
C THR A 506 -7.40 3.79 -13.24
N VAL A 507 -8.44 4.57 -13.50
CA VAL A 507 -9.06 5.45 -12.49
C VAL A 507 -9.74 4.61 -11.41
N VAL A 508 -9.32 4.77 -10.16
CA VAL A 508 -9.89 4.06 -9.00
C VAL A 508 -10.82 4.96 -8.21
N LYS A 509 -10.53 6.26 -8.12
CA LYS A 509 -11.31 7.21 -7.32
C LYS A 509 -11.25 8.61 -7.91
N VAL A 510 -12.36 9.32 -7.82
CA VAL A 510 -12.47 10.71 -8.29
C VAL A 510 -12.99 11.59 -7.17
N VAL A 511 -12.30 12.70 -6.91
CA VAL A 511 -12.76 13.74 -5.99
C VAL A 511 -13.25 14.92 -6.82
N GLN A 512 -14.57 15.04 -6.92
CA GLN A 512 -15.21 16.07 -7.74
C GLN A 512 -15.17 17.44 -7.06
N ASN A 513 -14.55 18.41 -7.73
CA ASN A 513 -14.56 19.83 -7.38
C ASN A 513 -14.65 20.69 -8.64
N ALA A 514 -14.84 22.00 -8.50
CA ALA A 514 -14.95 22.87 -9.68
C ALA A 514 -13.63 22.92 -10.47
N ILE A 515 -13.68 22.60 -11.77
CA ILE A 515 -12.54 22.69 -12.70
C ILE A 515 -12.41 24.12 -13.24
N SER A 516 -13.51 24.70 -13.74
CA SER A 516 -13.57 26.06 -14.28
C SER A 516 -14.92 26.75 -13.98
N VAL A 517 -14.94 28.09 -14.03
CA VAL A 517 -16.18 28.87 -13.84
C VAL A 517 -17.17 28.61 -14.98
N ARG A 518 -16.68 28.43 -16.21
CA ARG A 518 -17.50 28.11 -17.38
C ARG A 518 -18.21 26.77 -17.24
N GLU A 519 -17.53 25.79 -16.67
CA GLU A 519 -18.13 24.48 -16.42
C GLU A 519 -19.20 24.54 -15.32
N ALA A 520 -18.96 25.34 -14.29
CA ALA A 520 -19.91 25.51 -13.19
C ALA A 520 -21.26 26.12 -13.64
N PHE A 521 -21.28 26.89 -14.74
CA PHE A 521 -22.51 27.41 -15.33
C PHE A 521 -23.49 26.29 -15.73
N TRP A 522 -22.97 25.18 -16.28
CA TRP A 522 -23.79 24.07 -16.77
C TRP A 522 -24.14 23.05 -15.68
N SER A 523 -23.45 23.09 -14.53
CA SER A 523 -23.63 22.12 -13.44
C SER A 523 -25.07 21.97 -12.92
N PRO A 524 -25.89 23.04 -12.74
CA PRO A 524 -27.26 22.87 -12.24
C PRO A 524 -28.16 22.18 -13.27
N TYR A 525 -27.98 22.50 -14.55
CA TYR A 525 -28.75 21.92 -15.64
C TYR A 525 -28.45 20.42 -15.80
N ARG A 526 -27.17 20.02 -15.69
CA ARG A 526 -26.80 18.59 -15.68
C ARG A 526 -27.43 17.84 -14.51
N ARG A 527 -27.41 18.41 -13.30
CA ARG A 527 -28.07 17.79 -12.12
C ARG A 527 -29.57 17.61 -12.32
N ILE A 528 -30.24 18.60 -12.91
CA ILE A 528 -31.66 18.51 -13.25
C ILE A 528 -31.90 17.41 -14.28
N SER A 529 -31.06 17.32 -15.33
CA SER A 529 -31.20 16.24 -16.32
C SER A 529 -30.98 14.86 -15.71
N THR A 530 -29.97 14.68 -14.85
CA THR A 530 -29.73 13.40 -14.18
C THR A 530 -30.90 13.04 -13.27
N PHE A 531 -31.43 14.01 -12.50
CA PHE A 531 -32.60 13.76 -11.66
C PHE A 531 -33.84 13.38 -12.49
N ILE A 532 -34.08 14.03 -13.64
CA ILE A 532 -35.18 13.67 -14.54
C ILE A 532 -34.96 12.26 -15.09
N SER A 533 -33.75 11.93 -15.55
CA SER A 533 -33.41 10.59 -16.03
C SER A 533 -33.62 9.53 -14.94
N ASP A 534 -33.18 9.78 -13.70
CA ASP A 534 -33.36 8.88 -12.57
C ASP A 534 -34.84 8.67 -12.24
N GLN A 535 -35.65 9.73 -12.29
CA GLN A 535 -37.10 9.63 -12.08
C GLN A 535 -37.78 8.87 -13.22
N VAL A 536 -37.39 9.11 -14.47
CA VAL A 536 -37.90 8.37 -15.63
C VAL A 536 -37.50 6.90 -15.55
N GLN A 537 -36.26 6.60 -15.16
CA GLN A 537 -35.78 5.24 -14.98
C GLN A 537 -36.48 4.53 -13.81
N LYS A 538 -36.70 5.22 -12.68
CA LYS A 538 -37.51 4.70 -11.56
C LYS A 538 -38.97 4.45 -11.96
N LEU A 539 -39.53 5.30 -12.81
CA LEU A 539 -40.91 5.17 -13.30
C LEU A 539 -41.03 4.06 -14.37
N ALA A 540 -40.01 3.87 -15.20
CA ALA A 540 -39.90 2.73 -16.10
C ALA A 540 -39.75 1.42 -15.32
N ALA A 541 -38.86 1.38 -14.33
CA ALA A 541 -38.68 0.22 -13.46
C ALA A 541 -39.94 -0.12 -12.64
N SER A 542 -40.67 0.89 -12.15
CA SER A 542 -41.93 0.65 -11.45
C SER A 542 -43.03 0.15 -12.39
N ARG A 543 -43.11 0.68 -13.62
CA ARG A 543 -44.04 0.19 -14.66
C ARG A 543 -43.72 -1.23 -15.12
N ASP A 544 -42.45 -1.59 -15.25
CA ASP A 544 -42.03 -2.97 -15.50
C ASP A 544 -42.38 -3.88 -14.31
N SER A 545 -42.21 -3.41 -13.07
CA SER A 545 -42.64 -4.17 -11.89
C SER A 545 -44.16 -4.34 -11.79
N ASP A 546 -44.95 -3.32 -12.17
CA ASP A 546 -46.41 -3.38 -12.22
C ASP A 546 -46.91 -4.29 -13.36
N MET A 547 -46.18 -4.31 -14.48
CA MET A 547 -46.47 -5.20 -15.61
C MET A 547 -46.11 -6.66 -15.27
N VAL A 548 -44.99 -6.92 -14.60
CA VAL A 548 -44.64 -8.25 -14.08
C VAL A 548 -45.62 -8.68 -13.00
N ASN A 549 -45.99 -7.83 -12.04
CA ASN A 549 -46.96 -8.14 -10.98
C ASN A 549 -48.37 -8.39 -11.53
N SER A 550 -48.81 -7.64 -12.56
CA SER A 550 -50.08 -7.90 -13.23
C SER A 550 -50.07 -9.15 -14.10
N THR A 551 -48.90 -9.60 -14.56
CA THR A 551 -48.74 -10.88 -15.29
C THR A 551 -48.69 -12.06 -14.31
N THR A 552 -48.03 -11.92 -13.17
CA THR A 552 -48.05 -12.91 -12.07
C THR A 552 -49.45 -13.05 -11.47
N ASN A 553 -50.19 -11.95 -11.30
CA ASN A 553 -51.59 -12.01 -10.83
C ASN A 553 -52.54 -12.61 -11.88
N LYS A 554 -52.28 -12.44 -13.19
CA LYS A 554 -53.08 -13.06 -14.26
C LYS A 554 -52.73 -14.53 -14.54
N ILE A 555 -51.57 -15.01 -14.08
CA ILE A 555 -51.21 -16.44 -14.11
C ILE A 555 -51.69 -17.15 -12.82
N GLY A 556 -51.91 -16.41 -11.72
CA GLY A 556 -52.45 -16.93 -10.46
C GLY A 556 -53.98 -17.09 -10.40
N GLU A 557 -54.75 -16.51 -11.32
CA GLU A 557 -56.24 -16.62 -11.34
C GLU A 557 -56.77 -17.88 -12.06
N ALA A 558 -55.90 -18.83 -12.42
CA ALA A 558 -56.27 -20.12 -13.00
C ALA A 558 -55.77 -21.32 -12.17
N ALA A 559 -55.92 -21.28 -10.83
CA ALA A 559 -56.08 -22.48 -9.99
C ALA A 559 -56.40 -22.10 -8.53
N ALA A 560 -57.60 -22.44 -8.06
CA ALA A 560 -57.95 -22.59 -6.64
C ALA A 560 -58.74 -23.91 -6.52
N ALA A 561 -58.56 -24.83 -5.57
CA ALA A 561 -57.98 -24.83 -4.21
C ALA A 561 -57.66 -26.30 -3.78
N PRO A 562 -57.36 -26.69 -2.50
CA PRO A 562 -56.97 -25.94 -1.29
C PRO A 562 -55.76 -26.52 -0.48
N ASP A 563 -55.40 -25.79 0.60
CA ASP A 563 -54.68 -26.15 1.86
C ASP A 563 -53.16 -26.35 1.91
N ALA A 564 -52.45 -25.37 2.49
CA ALA A 564 -51.71 -25.50 3.76
C ALA A 564 -51.07 -24.15 4.19
N LYS A 565 -51.14 -23.85 5.50
CA LYS A 565 -50.57 -22.68 6.17
C LYS A 565 -49.02 -22.68 6.15
N ALA A 566 -48.42 -21.51 5.89
CA ALA A 566 -47.18 -21.09 6.55
C ALA A 566 -47.06 -19.55 6.51
N ALA A 567 -46.68 -18.98 7.66
CA ALA A 567 -46.63 -17.56 7.95
C ALA A 567 -45.44 -16.86 7.26
N VAL A 568 -45.69 -15.67 6.71
CA VAL A 568 -44.66 -14.65 6.46
C VAL A 568 -45.19 -13.34 7.03
N ALA A 569 -44.38 -12.70 7.86
CA ALA A 569 -44.71 -11.47 8.57
C ALA A 569 -45.06 -10.33 7.60
N GLU A 570 -46.31 -9.86 7.67
CA GLU A 570 -46.71 -8.57 7.14
C GLU A 570 -45.92 -7.47 7.87
N LYS A 571 -45.03 -6.77 7.14
CA LYS A 571 -44.77 -5.38 7.51
C LYS A 571 -46.07 -4.64 7.25
N SER A 572 -46.75 -4.27 8.32
CA SER A 572 -47.97 -3.47 8.27
C SER A 572 -47.77 -2.26 7.36
N PHE A 573 -48.62 -2.19 6.34
CA PHE A 573 -48.73 -1.06 5.45
C PHE A 573 -49.36 0.09 6.25
N ASP A 574 -48.52 0.95 6.81
CA ASP A 574 -48.92 2.03 7.71
C ASP A 574 -49.52 3.20 6.92
N ILE A 575 -50.83 3.15 6.71
CA ILE A 575 -51.62 4.15 5.98
C ILE A 575 -51.46 5.55 6.60
N ALA A 576 -51.12 5.68 7.89
CA ALA A 576 -50.87 6.99 8.52
C ALA A 576 -49.51 7.57 8.13
N LYS A 577 -48.47 6.73 8.00
CA LYS A 577 -47.12 7.12 7.56
C LYS A 577 -47.11 7.47 6.07
N PHE A 578 -47.92 6.77 5.26
CA PHE A 578 -48.12 7.07 3.85
C PHE A 578 -49.07 8.26 3.61
N ALA A 579 -50.14 8.43 4.40
CA ALA A 579 -51.02 9.60 4.29
C ALA A 579 -50.26 10.91 4.59
N GLY A 580 -49.32 10.92 5.53
CA GLY A 580 -48.43 12.06 5.78
C GLY A 580 -47.49 12.36 4.60
N ILE A 581 -46.95 11.33 3.95
CA ILE A 581 -46.08 11.47 2.77
C ILE A 581 -46.89 11.87 1.53
N PHE A 582 -48.06 11.30 1.29
CA PHE A 582 -48.96 11.66 0.19
C PHE A 582 -49.64 13.01 0.40
N ALA A 583 -49.96 13.40 1.63
CA ALA A 583 -50.40 14.75 1.95
C ALA A 583 -49.27 15.75 1.73
N ALA A 584 -48.04 15.46 2.17
CA ALA A 584 -46.89 16.33 1.92
C ALA A 584 -46.53 16.45 0.42
N ILE A 585 -46.61 15.35 -0.33
CA ILE A 585 -46.44 15.34 -1.80
C ILE A 585 -47.60 16.08 -2.46
N GLY A 586 -48.85 15.87 -2.03
CA GLY A 586 -50.03 16.55 -2.55
C GLY A 586 -50.03 18.05 -2.27
N LEU A 587 -49.56 18.49 -1.10
CA LEU A 587 -49.37 19.89 -0.73
C LEU A 587 -48.17 20.49 -1.47
N ALA A 588 -47.08 19.73 -1.70
CA ALA A 588 -45.94 20.17 -2.50
C ALA A 588 -46.28 20.29 -3.99
N VAL A 589 -47.08 19.38 -4.55
CA VAL A 589 -47.59 19.44 -5.93
C VAL A 589 -48.63 20.54 -6.06
N GLY A 590 -49.49 20.75 -5.06
CA GLY A 590 -50.41 21.89 -4.99
C GLY A 590 -49.66 23.23 -4.91
N ALA A 591 -48.61 23.31 -4.10
CA ALA A 591 -47.73 24.48 -3.98
C ALA A 591 -46.96 24.75 -5.29
N LEU A 592 -46.43 23.71 -5.94
CA LEU A 592 -45.85 23.78 -7.29
C LEU A 592 -46.89 24.24 -8.32
N GLY A 593 -48.13 23.74 -8.24
CA GLY A 593 -49.24 24.15 -9.09
C GLY A 593 -49.57 25.64 -8.92
N THR A 594 -49.67 26.13 -7.68
CA THR A 594 -49.86 27.56 -7.40
C THR A 594 -48.66 28.41 -7.79
N ALA A 595 -47.43 27.90 -7.64
CA ALA A 595 -46.22 28.61 -8.06
C ALA A 595 -46.14 28.70 -9.59
N LEU A 596 -46.44 27.61 -10.31
CA LEU A 596 -46.51 27.59 -11.76
C LEU A 596 -47.65 28.49 -12.28
N ALA A 597 -48.81 28.49 -11.63
CA ALA A 597 -49.91 29.39 -11.96
C ALA A 597 -49.54 30.86 -11.73
N ALA A 598 -48.85 31.18 -10.63
CA ALA A 598 -48.34 32.52 -10.35
C ALA A 598 -47.26 32.96 -11.36
N VAL A 599 -46.36 32.05 -11.75
CA VAL A 599 -45.35 32.29 -12.79
C VAL A 599 -46.02 32.52 -14.15
N PHE A 600 -47.02 31.70 -14.51
CA PHE A 600 -47.76 31.84 -15.76
C PHE A 600 -48.56 33.16 -15.82
N THR A 601 -49.23 33.51 -14.72
CA THR A 601 -49.97 34.78 -14.60
C THR A 601 -49.02 35.97 -14.66
N GLY A 602 -47.87 35.89 -13.98
CA GLY A 602 -46.81 36.89 -14.07
C GLY A 602 -46.26 37.04 -15.49
N LEU A 603 -46.04 35.93 -16.19
CA LEU A 603 -45.54 35.89 -17.57
C LEU A 603 -46.53 36.50 -18.58
N MET A 604 -47.84 36.29 -18.40
CA MET A 604 -48.89 36.90 -19.23
C MET A 604 -49.05 38.41 -19.00
N SER A 605 -48.60 38.94 -17.85
CA SER A 605 -48.63 40.38 -17.54
C SER A 605 -47.43 41.16 -18.11
N LEU A 606 -46.45 40.47 -18.69
CA LEU A 606 -45.19 41.05 -19.16
C LEU A 606 -45.26 41.47 -20.65
N VAL A 607 -44.74 42.65 -20.95
CA VAL A 607 -44.59 43.15 -22.33
C VAL A 607 -43.52 42.31 -23.06
N TRP A 608 -43.72 42.01 -24.36
CA TRP A 608 -42.86 41.10 -25.15
C TRP A 608 -41.34 41.35 -25.03
N TRP A 609 -40.89 42.61 -24.92
CA TRP A 609 -39.47 42.96 -24.76
C TRP A 609 -38.87 42.55 -23.40
N LYS A 610 -39.69 42.30 -22.38
CA LYS A 610 -39.26 41.87 -21.05
C LYS A 610 -38.99 40.35 -20.98
N PHE A 611 -39.46 39.57 -21.95
CA PHE A 611 -39.22 38.12 -21.99
C PHE A 611 -37.73 37.75 -22.04
N PRO A 612 -36.89 38.35 -22.91
CA PRO A 612 -35.44 38.11 -22.88
C PRO A 612 -34.79 38.42 -21.52
N LEU A 613 -35.24 39.48 -20.83
CA LEU A 613 -34.74 39.87 -19.50
C LEU A 613 -35.14 38.86 -18.42
N VAL A 614 -36.38 38.36 -18.46
CA VAL A 614 -36.86 37.32 -17.53
C VAL A 614 -36.10 36.00 -17.75
N ILE A 615 -35.88 35.60 -19.01
CA ILE A 615 -35.09 34.41 -19.35
C ILE A 615 -33.65 34.56 -18.84
N LEU A 616 -33.02 35.71 -19.09
CA LEU A 616 -31.68 36.01 -18.57
C LEU A 616 -31.64 35.98 -17.04
N GLY A 617 -32.65 36.55 -16.37
CA GLY A 617 -32.78 36.53 -14.92
C GLY A 617 -32.91 35.12 -14.35
N ILE A 618 -33.69 34.25 -14.98
CA ILE A 618 -33.81 32.83 -14.60
C ILE A 618 -32.47 32.10 -14.80
N ILE A 619 -31.81 32.30 -15.95
CA ILE A 619 -30.50 31.69 -16.22
C ILE A 619 -29.51 32.10 -15.13
N LEU A 620 -29.44 33.39 -14.78
CA LEU A 620 -28.56 33.91 -13.74
C LEU A 620 -28.96 33.42 -12.34
N ALA A 621 -30.24 33.29 -12.02
CA ALA A 621 -30.70 32.76 -10.73
C ALA A 621 -30.33 31.29 -10.55
N ILE A 622 -30.36 30.50 -11.63
CA ILE A 622 -29.99 29.08 -11.62
C ILE A 622 -28.47 28.89 -11.63
N SER A 623 -27.75 29.58 -12.53
CA SER A 623 -26.30 29.35 -12.74
C SER A 623 -25.39 30.25 -11.92
N GLY A 624 -25.85 31.46 -11.56
CA GLY A 624 -25.07 32.47 -10.84
C GLY A 624 -24.52 31.98 -9.50
N PRO A 625 -25.32 31.34 -8.62
CA PRO A 625 -24.82 30.78 -7.37
C PRO A 625 -23.71 29.74 -7.57
N SER A 626 -23.86 28.83 -8.55
CA SER A 626 -22.86 27.82 -8.87
C SER A 626 -21.56 28.41 -9.43
N MET A 627 -21.66 29.41 -10.31
CA MET A 627 -20.50 30.14 -10.83
C MET A 627 -19.75 30.88 -9.71
N LEU A 628 -20.49 31.52 -8.79
CA LEU A 628 -19.91 32.24 -7.65
C LEU A 628 -19.22 31.28 -6.68
N LEU A 629 -19.82 30.13 -6.36
CA LEU A 629 -19.20 29.08 -5.56
C LEU A 629 -17.93 28.53 -6.23
N ALA A 630 -18.00 28.25 -7.54
CA ALA A 630 -16.83 27.80 -8.30
C ALA A 630 -15.72 28.86 -8.30
N TRP A 631 -16.05 30.14 -8.48
CA TRP A 631 -15.10 31.23 -8.42
C TRP A 631 -14.39 31.31 -7.06
N PHE A 632 -15.12 31.16 -5.95
CA PHE A 632 -14.53 31.11 -4.61
C PHE A 632 -13.63 29.88 -4.41
N LYS A 633 -14.08 28.69 -4.83
CA LYS A 633 -13.32 27.45 -4.72
C LYS A 633 -12.03 27.50 -5.54
N LEU A 634 -12.10 27.99 -6.78
CA LEU A 634 -10.95 28.10 -7.69
C LEU A 634 -9.88 29.06 -7.16
N ARG A 635 -10.28 30.17 -6.52
CA ARG A 635 -9.33 31.10 -5.87
C ARG A 635 -8.71 30.57 -4.57
N ARG A 636 -9.30 29.51 -4.00
CA ARG A 636 -8.83 28.81 -2.80
C ARG A 636 -8.17 27.47 -3.12
N ARG A 637 -7.94 27.17 -4.40
CA ARG A 637 -7.26 25.94 -4.82
C ARG A 637 -5.83 25.97 -4.29
N SER A 638 -5.42 24.90 -3.61
CA SER A 638 -4.14 24.84 -2.90
C SER A 638 -3.44 23.50 -3.12
N LEU A 639 -2.13 23.56 -3.30
CA LEU A 639 -1.24 22.40 -3.35
C LEU A 639 -1.02 21.79 -1.95
N GLY A 640 -1.14 22.58 -0.87
CA GLY A 640 -0.83 22.15 0.50
C GLY A 640 -1.50 20.83 0.90
N PRO A 641 -2.85 20.74 0.87
CA PRO A 641 -3.55 19.50 1.23
C PRO A 641 -3.25 18.30 0.33
N ILE A 642 -2.76 18.53 -0.90
CA ILE A 642 -2.33 17.44 -1.79
C ILE A 642 -1.01 16.86 -1.26
N LEU A 643 -0.02 17.71 -0.97
CA LEU A 643 1.28 17.25 -0.46
C LEU A 643 1.21 16.76 0.99
N ASP A 644 0.41 17.40 1.85
CA ASP A 644 0.21 16.97 3.24
C ASP A 644 -0.32 15.53 3.31
N GLY A 645 -1.11 15.11 2.31
CA GLY A 645 -1.58 13.72 2.17
C GLY A 645 -0.46 12.70 1.93
N ASN A 646 0.71 13.16 1.48
CA ASN A 646 1.92 12.36 1.25
C ASN A 646 2.99 12.61 2.33
N GLY A 647 2.62 13.18 3.48
CA GLY A 647 3.54 13.34 4.61
C GLY A 647 4.45 14.58 4.53
N TRP A 648 4.20 15.49 3.60
CA TRP A 648 4.77 16.84 3.66
C TRP A 648 4.17 17.62 4.83
N ALA A 649 4.92 18.60 5.33
CA ALA A 649 4.40 19.63 6.22
C ALA A 649 4.42 20.96 5.49
N VAL A 650 3.41 21.21 4.65
CA VAL A 650 3.34 22.47 3.89
C VAL A 650 2.92 23.60 4.82
N ASN A 651 3.78 24.62 4.93
CA ASN A 651 3.59 25.74 5.85
C ASN A 651 2.92 26.95 5.17
N THR A 652 2.79 26.92 3.85
CA THR A 652 2.29 28.04 3.05
C THR A 652 0.95 27.73 2.38
N GLN A 653 0.27 28.76 1.89
CA GLN A 653 -1.02 28.56 1.22
C GLN A 653 -0.89 27.83 -0.12
N ALA A 654 0.29 27.88 -0.75
CA ALA A 654 0.63 27.22 -2.01
C ALA A 654 -0.52 27.21 -3.04
N LYS A 655 -1.06 28.41 -3.37
CA LYS A 655 -2.26 28.52 -4.19
C LYS A 655 -2.00 28.21 -5.65
N ILE A 656 -2.91 27.43 -6.23
CA ILE A 656 -2.97 27.20 -7.68
C ILE A 656 -3.93 28.23 -8.26
N SER A 657 -3.39 29.32 -8.81
CA SER A 657 -4.19 30.36 -9.46
C SER A 657 -4.85 29.83 -10.74
N ILE A 658 -5.91 30.49 -11.22
CA ILE A 658 -6.60 30.09 -12.46
C ILE A 658 -5.66 30.05 -13.69
N PRO A 659 -4.85 31.09 -14.00
CA PRO A 659 -3.96 31.04 -15.16
C PRO A 659 -2.90 29.94 -15.00
N PHE A 660 -2.30 29.81 -13.82
CA PHE A 660 -1.32 28.75 -13.56
C PHE A 660 -1.94 27.35 -13.64
N GLY A 661 -3.17 27.18 -13.15
CA GLY A 661 -3.93 25.94 -13.30
C GLY A 661 -4.25 25.60 -14.76
N ALA A 662 -4.36 26.58 -15.65
CA ALA A 662 -4.53 26.32 -17.07
C ALA A 662 -3.26 25.75 -17.74
N GLU A 663 -2.08 26.01 -17.15
CA GLU A 663 -0.81 25.47 -17.62
C GLU A 663 -0.51 24.08 -17.04
N LEU A 664 -1.14 23.69 -15.92
CA LEU A 664 -1.00 22.36 -15.32
C LEU A 664 -1.87 21.29 -15.99
N THR A 665 -2.82 21.67 -16.83
CA THR A 665 -3.65 20.75 -17.62
C THR A 665 -3.78 21.27 -19.04
N GLU A 666 -3.09 20.63 -19.99
CA GLU A 666 -3.21 20.99 -21.40
C GLU A 666 -4.38 20.24 -22.04
N LEU A 667 -5.09 20.92 -22.92
CA LEU A 667 -6.25 20.39 -23.62
C LEU A 667 -5.88 20.01 -25.06
N ALA A 668 -6.46 18.91 -25.55
CA ALA A 668 -6.32 18.51 -26.94
C ALA A 668 -6.70 19.67 -27.87
N SER A 669 -5.71 20.16 -28.61
CA SER A 669 -5.88 21.21 -29.61
C SER A 669 -5.38 20.69 -30.95
N LEU A 670 -6.09 21.05 -32.01
CA LEU A 670 -5.63 20.71 -33.35
C LEU A 670 -4.41 21.59 -33.70
N PRO A 671 -3.36 21.02 -34.32
CA PRO A 671 -2.21 21.79 -34.75
C PRO A 671 -2.60 22.97 -35.65
N LYS A 672 -1.88 24.09 -35.53
CA LYS A 672 -2.11 25.29 -36.35
C LYS A 672 -1.99 24.92 -37.84
N GLY A 673 -3.00 25.30 -38.63
CA GLY A 673 -3.05 25.02 -40.08
C GLY A 673 -3.72 23.69 -40.46
N SER A 674 -4.24 22.93 -39.50
CA SER A 674 -5.05 21.74 -39.77
C SER A 674 -6.34 22.07 -40.53
N ARG A 675 -6.71 21.23 -41.51
CA ARG A 675 -7.98 21.32 -42.24
C ARG A 675 -8.99 20.36 -41.63
N ARG A 676 -10.13 20.86 -41.14
CA ARG A 676 -11.20 20.04 -40.57
C ARG A 676 -12.26 19.73 -41.63
N SER A 677 -12.58 18.45 -41.82
CA SER A 677 -13.81 18.07 -42.52
C SER A 677 -15.01 18.38 -41.61
N LEU A 678 -15.96 19.17 -42.11
CA LEU A 678 -17.19 19.52 -41.38
C LEU A 678 -18.31 18.50 -41.59
N ARG A 679 -18.09 17.49 -42.43
CA ARG A 679 -19.08 16.45 -42.74
C ARG A 679 -18.75 15.22 -41.91
N ASP A 680 -19.51 15.02 -40.85
CA ASP A 680 -19.51 13.78 -40.08
C ASP A 680 -20.56 12.83 -40.69
N PRO A 681 -20.14 11.68 -41.26
CA PRO A 681 -21.05 10.72 -41.89
C PRO A 681 -21.99 10.01 -40.91
N TYR A 682 -21.74 10.11 -39.60
CA TYR A 682 -22.55 9.49 -38.55
C TYR A 682 -23.21 10.51 -37.61
N GLU A 683 -23.18 11.81 -37.92
CA GLU A 683 -23.88 12.84 -37.13
C GLU A 683 -25.39 12.52 -37.15
N GLN A 684 -25.94 12.18 -35.98
CA GLN A 684 -27.37 11.97 -35.83
C GLN A 684 -28.09 13.27 -36.22
N SER A 685 -29.13 13.15 -37.04
CA SER A 685 -29.93 14.29 -37.45
C SER A 685 -30.45 14.99 -36.20
N ARG A 686 -30.01 16.22 -35.96
CA ARG A 686 -30.40 16.99 -34.78
C ARG A 686 -31.92 16.98 -34.67
N PRO A 687 -32.50 16.64 -33.50
CA PRO A 687 -33.94 16.61 -33.37
C PRO A 687 -34.46 18.00 -33.71
N VAL A 688 -35.26 18.10 -34.78
CA VAL A 688 -35.88 19.36 -35.22
C VAL A 688 -37.04 19.77 -34.32
N TRP A 689 -37.55 18.84 -33.50
CA TRP A 689 -38.66 19.03 -32.57
C TRP A 689 -38.54 20.24 -31.64
N PRO A 690 -37.38 20.63 -31.08
CA PRO A 690 -37.27 21.80 -30.21
C PRO A 690 -37.47 23.09 -31.01
N TYR A 691 -36.98 23.13 -32.26
CA TYR A 691 -37.19 24.26 -33.17
C TYR A 691 -38.63 24.31 -33.66
N VAL A 692 -39.23 23.16 -33.96
CA VAL A 692 -40.67 23.06 -34.31
C VAL A 692 -41.53 23.52 -33.13
N LEU A 693 -41.21 23.10 -31.90
CA LEU A 693 -41.91 23.49 -30.69
C LEU A 693 -41.71 24.99 -30.39
N LEU A 694 -40.50 25.52 -30.58
CA LEU A 694 -40.23 26.96 -30.52
C LEU A 694 -41.07 27.73 -31.55
N VAL A 695 -41.15 27.26 -32.79
CA VAL A 695 -41.98 27.86 -33.85
C VAL A 695 -43.46 27.78 -33.48
N ILE A 696 -43.95 26.64 -32.97
CA ILE A 696 -45.33 26.49 -32.50
C ILE A 696 -45.63 27.47 -31.36
N VAL A 697 -44.71 27.64 -30.41
CA VAL A 697 -44.86 28.61 -29.31
C VAL A 697 -44.86 30.04 -29.84
N ILE A 698 -43.98 30.39 -30.79
CA ILE A 698 -43.94 31.73 -31.40
C ILE A 698 -45.21 31.99 -32.23
N VAL A 699 -45.68 31.02 -33.00
CA VAL A 699 -46.90 31.12 -33.82
C VAL A 699 -48.12 31.19 -32.93
N GLY A 700 -48.24 30.32 -31.92
CA GLY A 700 -49.33 30.35 -30.94
C GLY A 700 -49.37 31.67 -30.16
N TYR A 701 -48.20 32.19 -29.79
CA TYR A 701 -48.08 33.51 -29.17
C TYR A 701 -48.47 34.64 -30.13
N GLY A 702 -48.06 34.59 -31.40
CA GLY A 702 -48.49 35.56 -32.41
C GLY A 702 -50.00 35.53 -32.65
N VAL A 703 -50.60 34.33 -32.73
CA VAL A 703 -52.04 34.14 -32.89
C VAL A 703 -52.83 34.70 -31.70
N TYR A 704 -52.32 34.50 -30.47
CA TYR A 704 -52.88 35.08 -29.26
C TYR A 704 -52.72 36.61 -29.20
N HIS A 705 -51.53 37.13 -29.50
CA HIS A 705 -51.21 38.55 -29.31
C HIS A 705 -51.83 39.47 -30.38
N PHE A 706 -52.00 38.96 -31.60
CA PHE A 706 -52.68 39.66 -32.69
C PHE A 706 -54.18 39.36 -32.76
N ASP A 707 -54.72 38.63 -31.78
CA ASP A 707 -56.14 38.26 -31.68
C ASP A 707 -56.69 37.65 -32.99
N LEU A 708 -55.84 36.88 -33.68
CA LEU A 708 -56.15 36.28 -34.98
C LEU A 708 -57.26 35.22 -34.84
N LEU A 709 -57.41 34.60 -33.67
CA LEU A 709 -58.50 33.69 -33.37
C LEU A 709 -59.87 34.40 -33.33
N ALA A 710 -59.96 35.64 -32.82
CA ALA A 710 -61.19 36.42 -32.85
C ALA A 710 -61.61 36.82 -34.28
N ARG A 711 -60.67 36.88 -35.23
CA ARG A 711 -60.96 37.12 -36.65
C ARG A 711 -61.46 35.88 -37.40
N PHE A 712 -61.08 34.68 -36.98
CA PHE A 712 -61.50 33.42 -37.64
C PHE A 712 -62.67 32.73 -36.94
N PHE A 713 -62.88 32.98 -35.65
CA PHE A 713 -64.03 32.53 -34.87
C PHE A 713 -64.62 33.74 -34.12
N PRO A 714 -65.45 34.57 -34.78
CA PRO A 714 -66.24 35.56 -34.04
C PRO A 714 -67.13 34.82 -33.05
N ALA A 715 -67.02 35.17 -31.77
CA ALA A 715 -67.94 34.69 -30.75
C ALA A 715 -69.37 35.04 -31.20
N GLY A 716 -70.21 34.01 -31.36
CA GLY A 716 -71.66 34.17 -31.46
C GLY A 716 -72.25 34.52 -30.11
#